data_AF-A0A414XY07-F1
#
_entry.id   AF-A0A414XY07-F1
#
_cell.length_a   1.000
_cell.length_b   1.000
_cell.length_c   1.000
_cell.angle_alpha   90.00
_cell.angle_beta   90.00
_cell.angle_gamma   90.00
#
_symmetry.space_group_name_H-M   'P 1'
#
loop_
_entity.id
_entity.type
_entity.pdbx_description
1 polymer ?
#
loop_
_entity_poly.entity_id
_entity_poly.type
_entity_poly.pdbx_seq_one_letter_code
_entity_poly.pdbx_strand_id
1 'polypeptide(L)'
;MNKKTILFASLLLGGLPLMGTLSADAAVRDTISINQGWQFHRGDVKNIAELKSTQSGDEVVNLPHDFLIGQDWVAPDASERPDNSDAGSNVRSRLSSRGFKEMGIGWYRYEFTPKDEWKGKRIVLDFQGIMLVGDVYLNGKRIGGTDYGYLGFDIDLSKLLKWGQPNEIAVKADTQNSSNSRWFTGAGLYRDVNLIVTNKNLFFPRHPLFIRTQGNKEVKIKAEIINQQKVAKEQSAAKMPVGVRILDADGKVVAEQKNDIHFNAKWRDREYELPSISLENAKLWSPDSPYLYTAEVTLYDNEGNIADQIKEPFGVRTIEIIPQKGLLVNGKKVLLKGYANHHTLGALGAAAYPRAIEKRLKLMKEFGMNHIRTSHNPYSEDFLKLCDKYGILVVDELYDKWLTQYAGGRVDWESLWQKDVPEWVKRDRNHPSVVMWSLGNELQQYSNLPFNDWGVTAYKLQKELLHRYDDTRLTTVAMHPRYRNLETDSIPADLAIETEVNSYNYRYMYFPGDSKRYPEKTFYQSEASVAAMGPNFYEMDLDKVIGLAYWGAIDYLGESMGWPIKGWNQGVFDLSLQPKPDAYFVKSMFTDEPTVHIGVIEKSGGNIQWNGINVSAGKLSENWNREAGEQVSLYTYTNGDEVELFLNGKSLGVKKNSNDPKLRARIKWDNIAYAPGTLVAVAKKNGKVVDRHQIETTGEAVALKLVPDMETWHADGKDLMHVRIYAVDKKGRRVLNVKDAKAFDKLTFTVKGDANIVAVDNGNIASDELHIGKTQLEKSIQRNLFQGSALVILRAGDKPGKIELLVAGEKMKAKKLVLNTK
;
A
#
# COMPACT_ATOMS: atom_id res chain seq x y z
N MET A 1 68.19 20.32 -7.29
CA MET A 1 67.89 21.18 -6.13
C MET A 1 66.66 20.64 -5.41
N ASN A 2 66.86 20.06 -4.21
CA ASN A 2 65.98 19.95 -3.03
C ASN A 2 64.47 19.64 -3.25
N LYS A 3 63.85 18.61 -2.64
CA LYS A 3 64.18 17.81 -1.44
C LYS A 3 63.31 16.52 -1.40
N LYS A 4 63.99 15.42 -1.02
CA LYS A 4 63.63 14.33 -0.07
C LYS A 4 62.44 13.39 -0.32
N THR A 5 62.80 12.23 -0.85
CA THR A 5 62.29 10.90 -0.50
C THR A 5 63.05 10.38 0.72
N ILE A 6 62.37 9.81 1.73
CA ILE A 6 62.98 8.97 2.77
C ILE A 6 62.12 7.72 2.96
N LEU A 7 62.74 6.57 2.71
CA LEU A 7 62.37 5.23 3.15
C LEU A 7 62.80 5.07 4.62
N PHE A 8 62.01 4.42 5.46
CA PHE A 8 62.55 3.68 6.61
C PHE A 8 61.70 2.44 6.88
N ALA A 9 62.37 1.30 6.88
CA ALA A 9 61.87 0.02 7.36
C ALA A 9 62.00 -0.07 8.89
N SER A 10 61.09 -0.79 9.55
CA SER A 10 61.31 -1.35 10.89
C SER A 10 60.35 -2.53 11.13
N LEU A 11 60.91 -3.72 11.31
CA LEU A 11 60.25 -4.87 11.94
C LEU A 11 60.09 -4.60 13.44
N LEU A 12 58.94 -4.94 14.03
CA LEU A 12 58.88 -5.51 15.39
C LEU A 12 57.52 -6.16 15.67
N LEU A 13 57.61 -7.41 16.15
CA LEU A 13 56.54 -8.24 16.70
C LEU A 13 55.79 -7.51 17.83
N GLY A 14 54.48 -7.77 17.96
CA GLY A 14 53.76 -7.54 19.22
C GLY A 14 52.24 -7.54 19.09
N GLY A 15 51.60 -8.65 19.49
CA GLY A 15 50.22 -8.67 20.02
C GLY A 15 49.08 -8.72 18.99
N LEU A 16 48.59 -9.92 18.70
CA LEU A 16 47.18 -10.08 18.28
C LEU A 16 46.29 -9.62 19.45
N PRO A 17 45.36 -8.67 19.27
CA PRO A 17 44.20 -8.64 20.13
C PRO A 17 43.34 -9.86 19.72
N LEU A 18 43.06 -10.72 20.70
CA LEU A 18 42.02 -11.73 20.59
C LEU A 18 40.79 -11.04 19.98
N MET A 19 40.38 -11.47 18.80
CA MET A 19 39.00 -11.29 18.35
C MET A 19 38.14 -11.97 19.41
N GLY A 20 37.61 -11.18 20.32
CA GLY A 20 36.48 -11.60 21.14
C GLY A 20 35.41 -12.03 20.16
N THR A 21 35.16 -13.33 20.12
CA THR A 21 33.93 -13.87 19.57
C THR A 21 32.81 -13.14 20.28
N LEU A 22 32.16 -12.20 19.59
CA LEU A 22 30.86 -11.73 19.99
C LEU A 22 30.00 -12.98 20.04
N SER A 23 29.73 -13.44 21.27
CA SER A 23 28.57 -14.29 21.54
C SER A 23 27.42 -13.56 20.88
N ALA A 24 26.90 -14.12 19.79
CA ALA A 24 25.57 -13.77 19.33
C ALA A 24 24.65 -14.25 20.44
N ASP A 25 24.40 -13.39 21.43
CA ASP A 25 23.44 -13.69 22.49
C ASP A 25 22.14 -14.07 21.80
N ALA A 26 21.69 -15.30 22.05
CA ALA A 26 20.46 -15.82 21.48
C ALA A 26 19.33 -14.82 21.77
N ALA A 27 18.57 -14.44 20.75
CA ALA A 27 17.51 -13.45 20.91
C ALA A 27 16.50 -13.92 21.98
N VAL A 28 16.19 -13.06 22.94
CA VAL A 28 15.30 -13.38 24.07
C VAL A 28 13.85 -13.58 23.59
N ARG A 29 13.46 -12.80 22.58
CA ARG A 29 12.29 -13.01 21.74
C ARG A 29 12.77 -13.41 20.35
N ASP A 30 12.24 -14.50 19.83
CA ASP A 30 12.48 -14.95 18.46
C ASP A 30 11.22 -14.76 17.63
N THR A 31 11.35 -14.19 16.43
CA THR A 31 10.28 -14.03 15.45
C THR A 31 10.71 -14.74 14.18
N ILE A 32 10.13 -15.91 13.97
CA ILE A 32 10.51 -16.84 12.91
C ILE A 32 9.43 -16.76 11.84
N SER A 33 9.77 -16.19 10.68
CA SER A 33 8.88 -16.25 9.53
C SER A 33 8.75 -17.70 9.07
N ILE A 34 7.51 -18.15 8.87
CA ILE A 34 7.22 -19.45 8.28
C ILE A 34 6.63 -19.30 6.87
N ASN A 35 6.96 -18.21 6.18
CA ASN A 35 6.37 -17.86 4.89
C ASN A 35 6.80 -18.78 3.72
N GLN A 36 7.81 -19.62 3.87
CA GLN A 36 8.32 -20.44 2.77
C GLN A 36 7.84 -21.90 2.87
N GLY A 37 7.52 -22.51 1.74
CA GLY A 37 7.30 -23.96 1.65
C GLY A 37 5.91 -24.43 2.08
N TRP A 38 4.87 -23.62 1.91
CA TRP A 38 3.50 -24.06 2.19
C TRP A 38 2.99 -24.96 1.08
N GLN A 39 2.39 -26.09 1.46
CA GLN A 39 1.60 -26.92 0.55
C GLN A 39 0.23 -26.27 0.33
N PHE A 40 -0.13 -26.03 -0.92
CA PHE A 40 -1.38 -25.36 -1.29
C PHE A 40 -2.31 -26.29 -2.07
N HIS A 41 -3.61 -26.18 -1.75
CA HIS A 41 -4.69 -26.82 -2.49
C HIS A 41 -5.80 -25.80 -2.77
N ARG A 42 -6.18 -25.68 -4.04
CA ARG A 42 -7.35 -24.90 -4.46
C ARG A 42 -8.58 -25.79 -4.49
N GLY A 43 -9.66 -25.32 -3.87
CA GLY A 43 -10.90 -26.06 -3.70
C GLY A 43 -11.13 -26.38 -2.22
N ASP A 44 -12.39 -26.67 -1.87
CA ASP A 44 -12.72 -27.13 -0.53
C ASP A 44 -12.55 -28.64 -0.40
N VAL A 45 -12.31 -29.08 0.83
CA VAL A 45 -12.18 -30.50 1.21
C VAL A 45 -13.04 -30.74 2.44
N LYS A 46 -13.56 -31.96 2.59
CA LYS A 46 -14.48 -32.29 3.68
C LYS A 46 -13.77 -32.31 5.04
N ASN A 47 -12.49 -32.67 5.05
CA ASN A 47 -11.68 -32.74 6.27
C ASN A 47 -10.18 -32.75 5.96
N ILE A 48 -9.36 -32.66 7.02
CA ILE A 48 -7.90 -32.65 6.94
C ILE A 48 -7.33 -33.97 6.35
N ALA A 49 -8.00 -35.11 6.52
CA ALA A 49 -7.52 -36.37 5.94
C ALA A 49 -7.64 -36.36 4.40
N GLU A 50 -8.75 -35.85 3.88
CA GLU A 50 -8.94 -35.64 2.44
C GLU A 50 -7.96 -34.59 1.90
N LEU A 51 -7.68 -33.53 2.68
CA LEU A 51 -6.66 -32.53 2.32
C LEU A 51 -5.30 -33.19 2.08
N LYS A 52 -4.85 -34.05 3.01
CA LYS A 52 -3.57 -34.78 2.90
C LYS A 52 -3.50 -35.66 1.66
N SER A 53 -4.58 -36.37 1.32
CA SER A 53 -4.59 -37.21 0.12
C SER A 53 -4.63 -36.40 -1.17
N THR A 54 -5.34 -35.27 -1.17
CA THR A 54 -5.52 -34.41 -2.36
C THR A 54 -4.25 -33.60 -2.66
N GLN A 55 -3.48 -33.27 -1.62
CA GLN A 55 -2.19 -32.62 -1.71
C GLN A 55 -1.04 -33.56 -2.11
N SER A 56 -1.27 -34.86 -2.35
CA SER A 56 -0.20 -35.79 -2.76
C SER A 56 0.54 -35.44 -4.08
N GLY A 57 0.11 -34.43 -4.84
CA GLY A 57 0.79 -33.84 -6.01
C GLY A 57 1.22 -32.36 -5.84
N ASP A 58 1.37 -31.90 -4.59
CA ASP A 58 1.58 -30.53 -4.06
C ASP A 58 2.04 -29.40 -4.99
N GLU A 59 1.21 -28.35 -5.08
CA GLU A 59 1.68 -27.00 -5.38
C GLU A 59 2.34 -26.43 -4.12
N VAL A 60 3.62 -26.07 -4.21
CA VAL A 60 4.33 -25.36 -3.13
C VAL A 60 4.30 -23.87 -3.40
N VAL A 61 3.86 -23.11 -2.41
CA VAL A 61 3.78 -21.65 -2.46
C VAL A 61 4.59 -21.01 -1.34
N ASN A 62 5.05 -19.79 -1.60
CA ASN A 62 5.69 -18.96 -0.59
C ASN A 62 4.82 -17.73 -0.34
N LEU A 63 4.52 -17.46 0.92
CA LEU A 63 3.76 -16.29 1.33
C LEU A 63 4.58 -15.00 1.07
N PRO A 64 3.90 -13.87 0.82
CA PRO A 64 2.46 -13.73 0.68
C PRO A 64 1.92 -14.40 -0.61
N HIS A 65 0.75 -15.04 -0.52
CA HIS A 65 0.09 -15.73 -1.62
C HIS A 65 -1.37 -15.30 -1.78
N ASP A 66 -1.71 -14.86 -2.99
CA ASP A 66 -3.08 -14.65 -3.44
C ASP A 66 -3.42 -15.75 -4.44
N PHE A 67 -4.24 -16.73 -4.06
CA PHE A 67 -4.58 -17.80 -5.01
C PHE A 67 -5.60 -17.32 -6.05
N LEU A 68 -6.38 -16.28 -5.75
CA LEU A 68 -7.47 -15.82 -6.60
C LEU A 68 -6.92 -15.20 -7.89
N ILE A 69 -5.82 -14.46 -7.83
CA ILE A 69 -5.28 -13.76 -9.00
C ILE A 69 -4.87 -14.72 -10.14
N GLY A 70 -4.44 -15.94 -9.81
CA GLY A 70 -4.06 -16.98 -10.77
C GLY A 70 -5.23 -17.76 -11.39
N GLN A 71 -6.48 -17.49 -10.97
CA GLN A 71 -7.67 -18.13 -11.53
C GLN A 71 -8.04 -17.55 -12.90
N ASP A 72 -8.65 -18.38 -13.75
CA ASP A 72 -9.16 -17.95 -15.05
C ASP A 72 -10.15 -16.79 -14.93
N TRP A 73 -10.19 -15.94 -15.96
CA TRP A 73 -11.20 -14.90 -16.09
C TRP A 73 -12.53 -15.53 -16.51
N VAL A 74 -13.62 -15.06 -15.92
CA VAL A 74 -14.98 -15.54 -16.23
C VAL A 74 -15.77 -14.41 -16.89
N ALA A 75 -16.01 -14.56 -18.20
CA ALA A 75 -16.89 -13.65 -18.91
C ALA A 75 -18.33 -13.74 -18.37
N PRO A 76 -19.10 -12.64 -18.36
CA PRO A 76 -20.51 -12.66 -17.95
C PRO A 76 -21.32 -13.63 -18.80
N ASP A 77 -22.22 -14.39 -18.16
CA ASP A 77 -23.19 -15.19 -18.90
C ASP A 77 -24.22 -14.28 -19.61
N ALA A 78 -24.79 -14.74 -20.73
CA ALA A 78 -25.78 -13.98 -21.49
C ALA A 78 -27.06 -13.66 -20.68
N SER A 79 -27.34 -14.42 -19.62
CA SER A 79 -28.44 -14.17 -18.68
C SER A 79 -28.14 -13.08 -17.66
N GLU A 80 -26.88 -12.71 -17.44
CA GLU A 80 -26.50 -11.60 -16.56
C GLU A 80 -26.81 -10.27 -17.27
N ARG A 81 -27.81 -9.54 -16.76
CA ARG A 81 -28.25 -8.26 -17.32
C ARG A 81 -27.87 -7.11 -16.38
N PRO A 82 -27.47 -5.94 -16.91
CA PRO A 82 -27.31 -4.75 -16.08
C PRO A 82 -28.64 -4.36 -15.45
N ASP A 83 -28.59 -3.95 -14.17
CA ASP A 83 -29.66 -3.17 -13.60
C ASP A 83 -29.55 -1.72 -14.09
N ASN A 84 -30.38 -1.36 -15.09
CA ASN A 84 -30.39 -0.01 -15.65
C ASN A 84 -31.14 1.00 -14.76
N SER A 85 -31.74 0.57 -13.64
CA SER A 85 -32.49 1.44 -12.73
C SER A 85 -31.63 2.03 -11.60
N ASP A 86 -30.44 1.47 -11.37
CA ASP A 86 -29.46 1.99 -10.42
C ASP A 86 -28.10 2.20 -11.09
N ALA A 87 -27.80 3.46 -11.43
CA ALA A 87 -26.53 3.84 -12.03
C ALA A 87 -25.31 3.62 -11.10
N GLY A 88 -25.52 3.45 -9.80
CA GLY A 88 -24.49 3.09 -8.81
C GLY A 88 -24.30 1.57 -8.67
N SER A 89 -25.28 0.77 -9.11
CA SER A 89 -25.22 -0.69 -9.18
C SER A 89 -25.12 -1.15 -10.64
N ASN A 90 -24.03 -0.76 -11.32
CA ASN A 90 -23.70 -1.19 -12.69
C ASN A 90 -23.23 -2.66 -12.77
N VAL A 91 -23.91 -3.57 -12.06
CA VAL A 91 -23.59 -4.99 -12.05
C VAL A 91 -24.10 -5.60 -13.37
N ARG A 92 -23.34 -5.39 -14.45
CA ARG A 92 -23.48 -6.16 -15.71
C ARG A 92 -23.14 -7.64 -15.49
N SER A 93 -22.40 -7.94 -14.42
CA SER A 93 -22.08 -9.28 -13.98
C SER A 93 -21.88 -9.34 -12.47
N ARG A 94 -22.30 -10.45 -11.85
CA ARG A 94 -22.08 -10.76 -10.43
C ARG A 94 -20.62 -10.73 -10.01
N LEU A 95 -19.67 -10.78 -10.97
CA LEU A 95 -18.23 -10.77 -10.73
C LEU A 95 -17.55 -9.44 -11.09
N SER A 96 -18.31 -8.42 -11.50
CA SER A 96 -17.78 -7.09 -11.87
C SER A 96 -16.97 -6.45 -10.74
N SER A 97 -17.43 -6.59 -9.49
CA SER A 97 -16.71 -6.15 -8.30
C SER A 97 -15.44 -6.95 -8.03
N ARG A 98 -15.32 -8.15 -8.59
CA ARG A 98 -14.29 -9.16 -8.26
C ARG A 98 -13.29 -9.37 -9.38
N GLY A 99 -13.22 -8.43 -10.30
CA GLY A 99 -12.35 -8.51 -11.47
C GLY A 99 -12.62 -9.74 -12.34
N PHE A 100 -13.87 -10.20 -12.40
CA PHE A 100 -14.28 -11.38 -13.17
C PHE A 100 -13.56 -12.67 -12.75
N LYS A 101 -13.31 -12.83 -11.45
CA LYS A 101 -12.80 -14.07 -10.87
C LYS A 101 -13.83 -14.69 -9.94
N GLU A 102 -14.00 -16.00 -10.06
CA GLU A 102 -14.89 -16.75 -9.19
C GLU A 102 -14.45 -16.73 -7.74
N MET A 103 -15.42 -16.82 -6.83
CA MET A 103 -15.14 -17.03 -5.42
C MET A 103 -14.51 -18.41 -5.25
N GLY A 104 -13.70 -18.59 -4.21
CA GLY A 104 -13.01 -19.84 -3.98
C GLY A 104 -12.60 -20.05 -2.54
N ILE A 105 -12.32 -21.32 -2.26
CA ILE A 105 -11.72 -21.80 -1.02
C ILE A 105 -10.33 -22.30 -1.35
N GLY A 106 -9.37 -21.98 -0.48
CA GLY A 106 -8.00 -22.48 -0.56
C GLY A 106 -7.57 -23.05 0.78
N TRP A 107 -6.82 -24.14 0.74
CA TRP A 107 -6.25 -24.79 1.91
C TRP A 107 -4.71 -24.73 1.85
N TYR A 108 -4.12 -24.35 2.97
CA TYR A 108 -2.68 -24.26 3.15
C TYR A 108 -2.25 -25.25 4.23
N ARG A 109 -1.15 -25.97 4.02
CA ARG A 109 -0.54 -26.86 5.02
C ARG A 109 0.93 -26.53 5.21
N TYR A 110 1.35 -26.53 6.48
CA TYR A 110 2.74 -26.32 6.88
C TYR A 110 3.07 -27.27 8.03
N GLU A 111 4.17 -27.99 7.91
CA GLU A 111 4.66 -28.88 8.94
C GLU A 111 5.94 -28.33 9.55
N PHE A 112 6.02 -28.37 10.88
CA PHE A 112 7.23 -28.01 11.60
C PHE A 112 7.41 -28.90 12.82
N THR A 113 8.66 -29.12 13.22
CA THR A 113 8.98 -29.76 14.50
C THR A 113 9.45 -28.68 15.47
N PRO A 114 8.77 -28.47 16.62
CA PRO A 114 9.20 -27.52 17.63
C PRO A 114 10.62 -27.85 18.10
N LYS A 115 11.49 -26.84 18.14
CA LYS A 115 12.86 -27.02 18.62
C LYS A 115 12.85 -27.34 20.12
N ASP A 116 13.70 -28.25 20.58
CA ASP A 116 13.77 -28.63 22.00
C ASP A 116 14.04 -27.44 22.93
N GLU A 117 14.79 -26.44 22.46
CA GLU A 117 15.08 -25.19 23.18
C GLU A 117 13.85 -24.30 23.44
N TRP A 118 12.71 -24.59 22.80
CA TRP A 118 11.43 -23.90 23.04
C TRP A 118 10.66 -24.49 24.22
N LYS A 119 11.07 -25.64 24.76
CA LYS A 119 10.39 -26.25 25.92
C LYS A 119 10.37 -25.29 27.10
N GLY A 120 9.17 -25.06 27.64
CA GLY A 120 8.98 -24.14 28.76
C GLY A 120 8.98 -22.65 28.37
N LYS A 121 9.05 -22.32 27.08
CA LYS A 121 8.79 -20.97 26.54
C LYS A 121 7.32 -20.82 26.13
N ARG A 122 6.91 -19.60 25.78
CA ARG A 122 5.63 -19.32 25.12
C ARG A 122 5.85 -19.35 23.60
N ILE A 123 4.96 -19.99 22.87
CA ILE A 123 5.00 -20.13 21.41
C ILE A 123 3.67 -19.65 20.84
N VAL A 124 3.72 -18.68 19.94
CA VAL A 124 2.54 -18.07 19.32
C VAL A 124 2.62 -18.21 17.82
N LEU A 125 1.49 -18.51 17.20
CA LEU A 125 1.30 -18.40 15.76
C LEU A 125 0.63 -17.06 15.46
N ASP A 126 1.30 -16.23 14.67
CA ASP A 126 0.90 -14.87 14.32
C ASP A 126 0.52 -14.81 12.83
N PHE A 127 -0.68 -14.31 12.53
CA PHE A 127 -1.14 -14.00 11.17
C PHE A 127 -1.33 -12.49 11.01
N GLN A 128 -0.75 -11.89 9.98
CA GLN A 128 -1.03 -10.49 9.63
C GLN A 128 -2.30 -10.28 8.79
N GLY A 129 -2.91 -11.36 8.28
CA GLY A 129 -4.19 -11.33 7.59
C GLY A 129 -4.48 -12.60 6.79
N ILE A 130 -5.75 -13.00 6.73
CA ILE A 130 -6.26 -14.12 5.92
C ILE A 130 -7.48 -13.61 5.13
N MET A 131 -7.41 -13.61 3.80
CA MET A 131 -8.48 -13.02 2.97
C MET A 131 -9.49 -14.08 2.48
N LEU A 132 -10.82 -13.94 2.65
CA LEU A 132 -11.55 -12.91 3.42
C LEU A 132 -11.90 -13.38 4.85
N VAL A 133 -12.28 -14.66 5.00
CA VAL A 133 -12.42 -15.32 6.30
C VAL A 133 -11.46 -16.51 6.37
N GLY A 134 -11.08 -16.89 7.59
CA GLY A 134 -10.09 -17.94 7.80
C GLY A 134 -10.38 -18.83 8.99
N ASP A 135 -10.02 -20.11 8.87
CA ASP A 135 -10.01 -21.09 9.97
C ASP A 135 -8.64 -21.76 10.06
N VAL A 136 -8.11 -21.83 11.28
CA VAL A 136 -6.77 -22.38 11.56
C VAL A 136 -6.91 -23.65 12.38
N TYR A 137 -6.18 -24.69 11.96
CA TYR A 137 -6.14 -26.00 12.59
C TYR A 137 -4.70 -26.34 12.97
N LEU A 138 -4.53 -27.00 14.12
CA LEU A 138 -3.29 -27.60 14.55
C LEU A 138 -3.53 -29.09 14.80
N ASN A 139 -2.77 -29.95 14.13
CA ASN A 139 -2.85 -31.41 14.28
C ASN A 139 -4.29 -31.95 14.12
N GLY A 140 -5.06 -31.39 13.19
CA GLY A 140 -6.45 -31.77 12.91
C GLY A 140 -7.53 -31.10 13.77
N LYS A 141 -7.16 -30.31 14.78
CA LYS A 141 -8.12 -29.59 15.65
C LYS A 141 -8.16 -28.10 15.32
N ARG A 142 -9.35 -27.52 15.18
CA ARG A 142 -9.51 -26.06 15.01
C ARG A 142 -9.04 -25.32 16.26
N ILE A 143 -8.17 -24.33 16.08
CA ILE A 143 -7.55 -23.53 17.15
C ILE A 143 -7.88 -22.03 17.09
N GLY A 144 -8.40 -21.53 15.97
CA GLY A 144 -8.76 -20.12 15.82
C GLY A 144 -9.16 -19.76 14.38
N GLY A 145 -9.27 -18.47 14.08
CA GLY A 145 -9.66 -17.96 12.78
C GLY A 145 -10.00 -16.46 12.80
N THR A 146 -10.35 -15.92 11.64
CA THR A 146 -10.79 -14.53 11.47
C THR A 146 -12.06 -14.44 10.63
N ASP A 147 -12.87 -13.43 10.89
CA ASP A 147 -14.04 -13.04 10.11
C ASP A 147 -13.86 -11.69 9.40
N TYR A 148 -12.71 -11.03 9.59
CA TYR A 148 -12.32 -9.81 8.93
C TYR A 148 -10.88 -9.90 8.39
N GLY A 149 -10.75 -10.12 7.08
CA GLY A 149 -9.48 -10.51 6.47
C GLY A 149 -8.39 -9.43 6.39
N TYR A 150 -8.70 -8.18 6.75
CA TYR A 150 -7.77 -7.06 6.68
C TYR A 150 -6.97 -6.81 7.95
N LEU A 151 -7.30 -7.50 9.05
CA LEU A 151 -6.57 -7.42 10.31
C LEU A 151 -5.91 -8.75 10.66
N GLY A 152 -4.90 -8.66 11.51
CA GLY A 152 -4.18 -9.81 12.03
C GLY A 152 -4.82 -10.37 13.29
N PHE A 153 -4.28 -11.50 13.74
CA PHE A 153 -4.58 -12.11 15.03
C PHE A 153 -3.48 -13.11 15.39
N ASP A 154 -3.42 -13.50 16.67
CA ASP A 154 -2.46 -14.49 17.13
C ASP A 154 -3.14 -15.64 17.92
N ILE A 155 -2.46 -16.80 17.99
CA ILE A 155 -2.93 -17.97 18.72
C ILE A 155 -1.78 -18.54 19.54
N ASP A 156 -1.97 -18.69 20.85
CA ASP A 156 -1.00 -19.32 21.74
C ASP A 156 -0.98 -20.85 21.55
N LEU A 157 0.12 -21.38 21.03
CA LEU A 157 0.32 -22.80 20.76
C LEU A 157 0.97 -23.56 21.93
N SER A 158 1.40 -22.88 22.99
CA SER A 158 2.34 -23.42 24.00
C SER A 158 1.87 -24.73 24.64
N LYS A 159 0.56 -24.92 24.80
CA LYS A 159 -0.05 -26.13 25.40
C LYS A 159 -0.59 -27.14 24.38
N LEU A 160 -0.45 -26.86 23.08
CA LEU A 160 -1.08 -27.62 21.99
C LEU A 160 -0.06 -28.40 21.14
N LEU A 161 1.23 -28.05 21.23
CA LEU A 161 2.30 -28.68 20.46
C LEU A 161 2.64 -30.10 20.96
N LYS A 162 2.90 -30.99 20.01
CA LYS A 162 3.50 -32.31 20.25
C LYS A 162 5.01 -32.20 20.17
N TRP A 163 5.70 -32.43 21.29
CA TRP A 163 7.16 -32.32 21.34
C TRP A 163 7.87 -33.53 20.72
N GLY A 164 9.00 -33.30 20.05
CA GLY A 164 9.79 -34.36 19.40
C GLY A 164 9.13 -35.00 18.17
N GLN A 165 8.05 -34.42 17.66
CA GLN A 165 7.29 -34.92 16.51
C GLN A 165 6.87 -33.75 15.59
N PRO A 166 6.62 -34.01 14.29
CA PRO A 166 6.01 -33.01 13.41
C PRO A 166 4.65 -32.55 13.92
N ASN A 167 4.43 -31.24 13.86
CA ASN A 167 3.15 -30.59 14.07
C ASN A 167 2.68 -29.99 12.76
N GLU A 168 1.40 -30.15 12.46
CA GLU A 168 0.80 -29.68 11.22
C GLU A 168 -0.11 -28.49 11.50
N ILE A 169 0.17 -27.37 10.85
CA ILE A 169 -0.74 -26.23 10.72
C ILE A 169 -1.49 -26.40 9.41
N ALA A 170 -2.82 -26.34 9.46
CA ALA A 170 -3.66 -26.23 8.27
C ALA A 170 -4.51 -24.97 8.36
N VAL A 171 -4.62 -24.23 7.25
CA VAL A 171 -5.41 -22.99 7.18
C VAL A 171 -6.38 -23.07 6.01
N LYS A 172 -7.67 -22.90 6.30
CA LYS A 172 -8.71 -22.67 5.30
C LYS A 172 -8.87 -21.17 5.10
N ALA A 173 -8.77 -20.70 3.86
CA ALA A 173 -9.13 -19.34 3.47
C ALA A 173 -10.32 -19.39 2.51
N ASP A 174 -11.31 -18.54 2.74
CA ASP A 174 -12.57 -18.57 2.02
C ASP A 174 -12.99 -17.14 1.63
N THR A 175 -13.27 -16.93 0.35
CA THR A 175 -13.76 -15.63 -0.16
C THR A 175 -15.27 -15.45 0.00
N GLN A 176 -15.98 -16.51 0.41
CA GLN A 176 -17.42 -16.53 0.64
C GLN A 176 -18.19 -16.18 -0.66
N ASN A 177 -19.05 -15.15 -0.64
CA ASN A 177 -19.90 -14.77 -1.77
C ASN A 177 -19.41 -13.49 -2.48
N SER A 178 -19.90 -13.23 -3.69
CA SER A 178 -19.44 -12.10 -4.50
C SER A 178 -19.92 -10.73 -4.01
N SER A 179 -20.91 -10.66 -3.13
CA SER A 179 -21.44 -9.40 -2.55
C SER A 179 -20.63 -8.90 -1.34
N ASN A 180 -19.58 -9.59 -0.92
CA ASN A 180 -18.79 -9.20 0.25
C ASN A 180 -17.74 -8.09 -0.01
N SER A 181 -17.51 -7.70 -1.26
CA SER A 181 -16.63 -6.58 -1.62
C SER A 181 -17.04 -5.92 -2.93
N ARG A 182 -16.86 -4.59 -3.03
CA ARG A 182 -17.00 -3.83 -4.28
C ARG A 182 -15.76 -3.95 -5.18
N TRP A 183 -14.61 -4.31 -4.63
CA TRP A 183 -13.33 -4.41 -5.34
C TRP A 183 -12.72 -5.81 -5.26
N PHE A 184 -11.65 -6.02 -6.06
CA PHE A 184 -10.89 -7.25 -6.01
C PHE A 184 -10.11 -7.34 -4.69
N THR A 185 -10.45 -8.30 -3.83
CA THR A 185 -9.78 -8.44 -2.52
C THR A 185 -8.55 -9.34 -2.55
N GLY A 186 -8.43 -10.17 -3.59
CA GLY A 186 -7.63 -11.40 -3.53
C GLY A 186 -8.20 -12.44 -2.57
N ALA A 187 -7.44 -13.50 -2.31
CA ALA A 187 -7.79 -14.57 -1.38
C ALA A 187 -6.55 -15.28 -0.80
N GLY A 188 -6.65 -15.84 0.40
CA GLY A 188 -5.59 -16.66 0.98
C GLY A 188 -4.70 -15.93 1.99
N LEU A 189 -3.49 -16.48 2.17
CA LEU A 189 -2.47 -15.98 3.10
C LEU A 189 -1.65 -14.86 2.41
N TYR A 190 -2.30 -13.72 2.20
CA TYR A 190 -1.79 -12.60 1.41
C TYR A 190 -0.84 -11.66 2.17
N ARG A 191 -0.61 -11.93 3.46
CA ARG A 191 0.36 -11.24 4.35
C ARG A 191 1.15 -12.28 5.15
N ASP A 192 2.13 -11.80 5.92
CA ASP A 192 3.08 -12.64 6.63
C ASP A 192 2.45 -13.50 7.74
N VAL A 193 3.06 -14.66 7.96
CA VAL A 193 2.77 -15.58 9.06
C VAL A 193 4.07 -15.90 9.81
N ASN A 194 4.04 -15.76 11.13
CA ASN A 194 5.22 -15.91 11.98
C ASN A 194 4.96 -16.87 13.15
N LEU A 195 6.02 -17.52 13.63
CA LEU A 195 6.09 -18.10 14.97
C LEU A 195 6.84 -17.14 15.88
N ILE A 196 6.23 -16.76 17.00
CA ILE A 196 6.83 -15.88 18.01
C ILE A 196 7.13 -16.71 19.26
N VAL A 197 8.40 -16.75 19.67
CA VAL A 197 8.85 -17.48 20.86
C VAL A 197 9.34 -16.50 21.92
N THR A 198 8.74 -16.53 23.11
CA THR A 198 9.06 -15.60 24.21
C THR A 198 9.21 -16.33 25.55
N ASN A 199 9.64 -15.63 26.60
CA ASN A 199 9.49 -16.11 27.97
C ASN A 199 8.00 -16.40 28.28
N LYS A 200 7.74 -17.47 29.05
CA LYS A 200 6.37 -17.92 29.39
C LYS A 200 5.69 -17.10 30.49
N ASN A 201 6.47 -16.45 31.34
CA ASN A 201 5.99 -15.84 32.58
C ASN A 201 6.05 -14.31 32.55
N LEU A 202 6.94 -13.71 31.75
CA LEU A 202 7.08 -12.27 31.66
C LEU A 202 7.38 -11.88 30.21
N PHE A 203 6.40 -11.30 29.53
CA PHE A 203 6.50 -10.99 28.10
C PHE A 203 5.57 -9.85 27.69
N PHE A 204 5.83 -9.29 26.51
CA PHE A 204 4.94 -8.37 25.84
C PHE A 204 3.94 -9.11 24.93
N PRO A 205 2.64 -8.78 24.98
CA PRO A 205 1.64 -9.32 24.04
C PRO A 205 1.78 -8.68 22.65
N ARG A 206 0.84 -8.98 21.75
CA ARG A 206 0.76 -8.41 20.40
C ARG A 206 0.52 -6.89 20.46
N HIS A 207 1.28 -6.14 19.65
CA HIS A 207 1.25 -4.67 19.56
C HIS A 207 1.27 -3.94 20.94
N PRO A 208 2.30 -4.19 21.75
CA PRO A 208 2.27 -3.89 23.19
C PRO A 208 2.59 -2.43 23.54
N LEU A 209 3.22 -1.69 22.62
CA LEU A 209 3.70 -0.34 22.89
C LEU A 209 2.75 0.72 22.33
N PHE A 210 2.61 1.81 23.08
CA PHE A 210 2.08 3.08 22.61
C PHE A 210 3.11 4.17 22.85
N ILE A 211 3.75 4.63 21.77
CA ILE A 211 4.81 5.64 21.82
C ILE A 211 4.23 6.98 21.40
N ARG A 212 4.37 7.98 22.26
CA ARG A 212 3.91 9.35 22.04
C ARG A 212 5.05 10.33 22.24
N THR A 213 4.98 11.47 21.58
CA THR A 213 5.99 12.54 21.74
C THR A 213 5.34 13.82 22.22
N GLN A 214 5.91 14.44 23.25
CA GLN A 214 5.41 15.69 23.81
C GLN A 214 6.41 16.82 23.57
N GLY A 215 5.90 17.94 23.03
CA GLY A 215 6.69 19.16 22.80
C GLY A 215 7.93 18.97 21.92
N ASN A 216 8.00 17.89 21.14
CA ASN A 216 9.18 17.47 20.36
C ASN A 216 10.46 17.25 21.19
N LYS A 217 10.32 17.00 22.50
CA LYS A 217 11.46 16.90 23.44
C LYS A 217 11.37 15.70 24.38
N GLU A 218 10.19 15.11 24.52
CA GLU A 218 9.98 13.97 25.41
C GLU A 218 9.30 12.83 24.66
N VAL A 219 9.69 11.61 24.99
CA VAL A 219 9.04 10.38 24.53
C VAL A 219 8.33 9.74 25.72
N LYS A 220 7.03 9.50 25.57
CA LYS A 220 6.17 8.82 26.55
C LYS A 220 5.79 7.46 26.02
N ILE A 221 6.03 6.41 26.80
CA ILE A 221 5.77 5.03 26.41
C ILE A 221 4.81 4.41 27.41
N LYS A 222 3.66 3.95 26.91
CA LYS A 222 2.80 3.02 27.63
C LYS A 222 3.06 1.62 27.08
N ALA A 223 3.30 0.66 27.97
CA ALA A 223 3.59 -0.73 27.62
C ALA A 223 2.58 -1.68 28.26
N GLU A 224 1.92 -2.50 27.45
CA GLU A 224 1.13 -3.64 27.91
C GLU A 224 2.07 -4.80 28.23
N ILE A 225 1.97 -5.36 29.44
CA ILE A 225 2.90 -6.37 29.94
C ILE A 225 2.13 -7.50 30.60
N ILE A 226 2.42 -8.74 30.18
CA ILE A 226 1.91 -9.95 30.82
C ILE A 226 2.92 -10.42 31.86
N ASN A 227 2.56 -10.37 33.15
CA ASN A 227 3.40 -10.81 34.26
C ASN A 227 2.72 -11.91 35.11
N GLN A 228 3.18 -13.14 34.88
CA GLN A 228 2.77 -14.36 35.58
C GLN A 228 3.80 -14.85 36.60
N GLN A 229 4.83 -14.05 36.90
CA GLN A 229 5.83 -14.40 37.91
C GLN A 229 5.19 -14.56 39.30
N LYS A 230 5.82 -15.40 40.13
CA LYS A 230 5.45 -15.57 41.53
C LYS A 230 6.25 -14.57 42.36
N VAL A 231 5.58 -13.92 43.29
CA VAL A 231 6.22 -13.02 44.27
C VAL A 231 6.55 -13.83 45.52
N ALA A 232 7.73 -13.62 46.09
CA ALA A 232 8.10 -14.25 47.36
C ALA A 232 7.14 -13.82 48.47
N LYS A 233 6.81 -14.73 49.39
CA LYS A 233 5.79 -14.52 50.44
C LYS A 233 6.05 -13.31 51.36
N GLU A 234 7.26 -12.77 51.35
CA GLU A 234 7.73 -11.70 52.25
C GLU A 234 7.75 -10.30 51.61
N GLN A 235 7.45 -10.17 50.30
CA GLN A 235 7.42 -8.87 49.62
C GLN A 235 6.00 -8.27 49.57
N SER A 236 5.83 -7.09 50.18
CA SER A 236 4.55 -6.34 50.19
C SER A 236 4.24 -5.63 48.86
N ALA A 237 5.26 -5.38 48.04
CA ALA A 237 5.13 -4.82 46.68
C ALA A 237 6.22 -5.39 45.76
N ALA A 238 5.83 -6.10 44.71
CA ALA A 238 6.77 -6.65 43.75
C ALA A 238 7.15 -5.60 42.70
N LYS A 239 8.44 -5.60 42.35
CA LYS A 239 9.02 -4.69 41.37
C LYS A 239 9.45 -5.47 40.14
N MET A 240 9.28 -4.87 38.97
CA MET A 240 9.67 -5.40 37.68
C MET A 240 10.56 -4.35 37.01
N PRO A 241 11.88 -4.60 36.89
CA PRO A 241 12.76 -3.66 36.20
C PRO A 241 12.40 -3.64 34.71
N VAL A 242 12.29 -2.43 34.15
CA VAL A 242 12.03 -2.18 32.73
C VAL A 242 13.07 -1.22 32.21
N GLY A 243 13.78 -1.62 31.15
CA GLY A 243 14.74 -0.81 30.43
C GLY A 243 14.11 -0.19 29.19
N VAL A 244 14.44 1.07 28.89
CA VAL A 244 14.05 1.77 27.68
C VAL A 244 15.30 2.38 27.06
N ARG A 245 15.57 2.08 25.80
CA ARG A 245 16.61 2.75 24.98
C ARG A 245 15.96 3.37 23.75
N ILE A 246 16.34 4.60 23.42
CA ILE A 246 15.98 5.25 22.16
C ILE A 246 17.21 5.22 21.26
N LEU A 247 17.07 4.59 20.11
CA LEU A 247 18.11 4.47 19.10
C LEU A 247 17.83 5.43 17.95
N ASP A 248 18.87 6.07 17.43
CA ASP A 248 18.80 6.87 16.22
C ASP A 248 18.77 5.99 14.94
N ALA A 249 18.72 6.63 13.77
CA ALA A 249 18.64 5.95 12.48
C ALA A 249 19.85 5.06 12.16
N ASP A 250 21.01 5.32 12.79
CA ASP A 250 22.23 4.52 12.64
C ASP A 250 22.33 3.40 13.70
N GLY A 251 21.31 3.28 14.57
CA GLY A 251 21.25 2.30 15.65
C GLY A 251 22.02 2.71 16.92
N LYS A 252 22.47 3.96 17.03
CA LYS A 252 23.17 4.46 18.22
C LYS A 252 22.15 4.86 19.30
N VAL A 253 22.41 4.45 20.54
CA VAL A 253 21.62 4.87 21.71
C VAL A 253 21.81 6.37 21.96
N VAL A 254 20.72 7.13 21.92
CA VAL A 254 20.69 8.59 22.15
C VAL A 254 20.00 8.99 23.44
N ALA A 255 19.21 8.09 24.03
CA ALA A 255 18.66 8.23 25.37
C ALA A 255 18.41 6.85 25.97
N GLU A 256 18.60 6.69 27.28
CA GLU A 256 18.29 5.43 27.98
C GLU A 256 17.84 5.67 29.41
N GLN A 257 17.04 4.73 29.93
CA GLN A 257 16.64 4.67 31.33
C GLN A 257 16.34 3.22 31.74
N LYS A 258 16.47 2.93 33.03
CA LYS A 258 16.03 1.66 33.63
C LYS A 258 15.30 1.97 34.93
N ASN A 259 14.05 1.55 35.02
CA ASN A 259 13.15 1.89 36.12
C ASN A 259 12.49 0.65 36.70
N ASP A 260 12.29 0.63 38.02
CA ASP A 260 11.49 -0.41 38.68
C ASP A 260 10.01 -0.03 38.63
N ILE A 261 9.23 -0.82 37.91
CA ILE A 261 7.77 -0.66 37.85
C ILE A 261 7.13 -1.52 38.94
N HIS A 262 6.30 -0.88 39.78
CA HIS A 262 5.52 -1.60 40.78
C HIS A 262 4.36 -2.35 40.12
N PHE A 263 4.19 -3.62 40.46
CA PHE A 263 3.07 -4.42 39.96
C PHE A 263 2.36 -5.17 41.08
N ASN A 264 1.08 -5.48 40.82
CA ASN A 264 0.28 -6.35 41.66
C ASN A 264 0.30 -7.74 41.05
N ALA A 265 0.83 -8.74 41.76
CA ALA A 265 0.93 -10.12 41.27
C ALA A 265 -0.42 -10.78 40.95
N LYS A 266 -1.53 -10.20 41.42
CA LYS A 266 -2.89 -10.64 41.06
C LYS A 266 -3.33 -10.13 39.69
N TRP A 267 -2.70 -9.09 39.17
CA TRP A 267 -2.98 -8.51 37.85
C TRP A 267 -1.96 -9.06 36.85
N ARG A 268 -2.41 -10.01 36.03
CA ARG A 268 -1.56 -10.75 35.10
C ARG A 268 -1.34 -10.06 33.77
N ASP A 269 -2.25 -9.18 33.40
CA ASP A 269 -2.23 -8.40 32.16
C ASP A 269 -2.55 -6.95 32.51
N ARG A 270 -1.67 -6.02 32.12
CA ARG A 270 -1.81 -4.61 32.46
C ARG A 270 -0.99 -3.70 31.56
N GLU A 271 -1.56 -2.54 31.25
CA GLU A 271 -0.84 -1.39 30.68
C GLU A 271 -0.16 -0.57 31.77
N TYR A 272 1.13 -0.29 31.59
CA TYR A 272 1.94 0.55 32.47
C TYR A 272 2.40 1.80 31.71
N GLU A 273 2.15 2.97 32.29
CA GLU A 273 2.81 4.20 31.85
C GLU A 273 4.24 4.19 32.41
N LEU A 274 5.22 4.14 31.52
CA LEU A 274 6.63 4.18 31.90
C LEU A 274 7.06 5.64 32.15
N PRO A 275 8.09 5.89 32.96
CA PRO A 275 8.65 7.23 33.09
C PRO A 275 9.02 7.82 31.73
N SER A 276 8.73 9.11 31.52
CA SER A 276 9.06 9.80 30.27
C SER A 276 10.58 9.89 30.08
N ILE A 277 11.04 9.72 28.84
CA ILE A 277 12.45 9.86 28.50
C ILE A 277 12.68 11.15 27.71
N SER A 278 13.65 11.95 28.15
CA SER A 278 14.02 13.19 27.48
C SER A 278 14.83 12.90 26.22
N LEU A 279 14.52 13.62 25.14
CA LEU A 279 15.19 13.60 23.84
C LEU A 279 15.35 15.04 23.36
N GLU A 280 16.20 15.80 24.06
CA GLU A 280 16.48 17.19 23.75
C GLU A 280 17.13 17.31 22.37
N ASN A 281 16.60 18.20 21.52
CA ASN A 281 16.99 18.38 20.11
C ASN A 281 16.68 17.18 19.19
N ALA A 282 15.51 16.55 19.39
CA ALA A 282 15.03 15.51 18.49
C ALA A 282 15.01 15.97 17.02
N LYS A 283 15.46 15.09 16.12
CA LYS A 283 15.27 15.25 14.68
C LYS A 283 13.83 14.92 14.35
N LEU A 284 13.11 15.90 13.79
CA LEU A 284 11.67 15.77 13.59
C LEU A 284 11.34 14.97 12.33
N TRP A 285 10.29 14.16 12.43
CA TRP A 285 9.67 13.52 11.29
C TRP A 285 8.73 14.52 10.58
N SER A 286 8.77 14.52 9.26
CA SER A 286 7.82 15.21 8.37
C SER A 286 7.85 14.56 6.99
N PRO A 287 6.91 14.86 6.07
CA PRO A 287 6.93 14.31 4.71
C PRO A 287 8.23 14.59 3.92
N ASP A 288 8.87 15.73 4.21
CA ASP A 288 10.11 16.16 3.56
C ASP A 288 11.38 15.71 4.31
N SER A 289 11.25 15.40 5.61
CA SER A 289 12.33 14.92 6.47
C SER A 289 11.82 13.76 7.34
N PRO A 290 11.68 12.54 6.79
CA PRO A 290 11.06 11.40 7.48
C PRO A 290 12.05 10.70 8.43
N TYR A 291 12.57 11.43 9.41
CA TYR A 291 13.52 10.87 10.38
C TYR A 291 12.84 9.91 11.36
N LEU A 292 13.39 8.71 11.53
CA LEU A 292 12.87 7.68 12.43
C LEU A 292 13.87 7.34 13.52
N TYR A 293 13.35 7.18 14.73
CA TYR A 293 14.02 6.57 15.87
C TYR A 293 13.47 5.15 16.07
N THR A 294 14.13 4.38 16.93
CA THR A 294 13.60 3.10 17.43
C THR A 294 13.54 3.12 18.95
N ALA A 295 12.39 2.81 19.52
CA ALA A 295 12.27 2.54 20.95
C ALA A 295 12.51 1.05 21.18
N GLU A 296 13.50 0.74 22.00
CA GLU A 296 13.77 -0.62 22.47
C GLU A 296 13.37 -0.72 23.95
N VAL A 297 12.40 -1.58 24.25
CA VAL A 297 11.88 -1.78 25.61
C VAL A 297 12.20 -3.20 26.06
N THR A 298 12.82 -3.32 27.23
CA THR A 298 13.36 -4.57 27.77
C THR A 298 12.75 -4.88 29.14
N LEU A 299 12.20 -6.08 29.32
CA LEU A 299 11.72 -6.59 30.61
C LEU A 299 12.81 -7.43 31.26
N TYR A 300 13.02 -7.23 32.57
CA TYR A 300 13.93 -8.06 33.35
C TYR A 300 13.15 -8.91 34.36
N ASP A 301 13.56 -10.16 34.54
CA ASP A 301 13.00 -11.03 35.58
C ASP A 301 13.55 -10.69 36.98
N ASN A 302 13.06 -11.41 37.99
CA ASN A 302 13.47 -11.21 39.39
C ASN A 302 14.94 -11.54 39.66
N GLU A 303 15.60 -12.27 38.76
CA GLU A 303 17.02 -12.64 38.82
C GLU A 303 17.90 -11.62 38.08
N GLY A 304 17.28 -10.65 37.39
CA GLY A 304 17.94 -9.61 36.62
C GLY A 304 18.25 -10.00 35.17
N ASN A 305 17.80 -11.17 34.70
CA ASN A 305 17.98 -11.61 33.32
C ASN A 305 16.94 -10.94 32.41
N ILE A 306 17.26 -10.78 31.13
CA ILE A 306 16.30 -10.27 30.15
C ILE A 306 15.24 -11.35 29.90
N ALA A 307 13.98 -11.02 30.17
CA ALA A 307 12.84 -11.91 29.96
C ALA A 307 12.20 -11.72 28.58
N ASP A 308 12.12 -10.48 28.09
CA ASP A 308 11.61 -10.15 26.77
C ASP A 308 12.14 -8.78 26.33
N GLN A 309 12.23 -8.56 25.02
CA GLN A 309 12.64 -7.29 24.42
C GLN A 309 11.88 -7.06 23.12
N ILE A 310 11.38 -5.84 22.91
CA ILE A 310 10.75 -5.43 21.66
C ILE A 310 11.37 -4.13 21.15
N LYS A 311 11.43 -3.99 19.83
CA LYS A 311 11.87 -2.79 19.12
C LYS A 311 10.74 -2.26 18.26
N GLU A 312 10.44 -0.99 18.40
CA GLU A 312 9.36 -0.33 17.67
C GLU A 312 9.86 0.99 17.07
N PRO A 313 9.84 1.14 15.73
CA PRO A 313 10.15 2.40 15.08
C PRO A 313 9.11 3.48 15.41
N PHE A 314 9.56 4.73 15.54
CA PHE A 314 8.65 5.88 15.70
C PHE A 314 9.29 7.16 15.16
N GLY A 315 8.48 8.18 14.91
CA GLY A 315 8.93 9.52 14.49
C GLY A 315 8.52 10.58 15.51
N VAL A 316 9.38 11.57 15.75
CA VAL A 316 9.07 12.71 16.62
C VAL A 316 8.43 13.82 15.80
N ARG A 317 7.17 14.14 16.08
CA ARG A 317 6.46 15.23 15.41
C ARG A 317 5.30 15.77 16.25
N THR A 318 4.81 16.95 15.89
CA THR A 318 3.46 17.38 16.26
C THR A 318 2.53 17.34 15.07
N ILE A 319 1.27 16.96 15.31
CA ILE A 319 0.15 17.14 14.39
C ILE A 319 -0.89 18.01 15.06
N GLU A 320 -1.33 19.02 14.33
CA GLU A 320 -2.43 19.88 14.73
C GLU A 320 -3.38 20.02 13.54
N ILE A 321 -4.67 19.74 13.75
CA ILE A 321 -5.72 20.01 12.77
C ILE A 321 -6.53 21.15 13.34
N ILE A 322 -6.35 22.33 12.76
CA ILE A 322 -6.90 23.57 13.30
C ILE A 322 -7.89 24.16 12.28
N PRO A 323 -9.13 24.50 12.71
CA PRO A 323 -10.05 25.20 11.84
C PRO A 323 -9.41 26.46 11.24
N GLN A 324 -9.68 26.75 9.97
CA GLN A 324 -9.06 27.85 9.20
C GLN A 324 -7.55 27.70 8.88
N LYS A 325 -6.84 26.71 9.42
CA LYS A 325 -5.43 26.43 9.07
C LYS A 325 -5.22 25.03 8.49
N GLY A 326 -6.21 24.15 8.54
CA GLY A 326 -6.10 22.77 8.09
C GLY A 326 -5.08 21.98 8.90
N LEU A 327 -4.27 21.16 8.22
CA LEU A 327 -3.25 20.31 8.84
C LEU A 327 -1.91 21.04 9.00
N LEU A 328 -1.38 21.04 10.22
CA LEU A 328 -0.02 21.45 10.54
C LEU A 328 0.82 20.25 10.98
N VAL A 329 2.02 20.13 10.44
CA VAL A 329 3.06 19.19 10.89
C VAL A 329 4.22 20.01 11.43
N ASN A 330 4.57 19.85 12.70
CA ASN A 330 5.62 20.65 13.36
C ASN A 330 5.37 22.16 13.24
N GLY A 331 4.11 22.58 13.38
CA GLY A 331 3.68 23.98 13.24
C GLY A 331 3.64 24.53 11.81
N LYS A 332 3.99 23.74 10.79
CA LYS A 332 3.98 24.15 9.38
C LYS A 332 2.78 23.58 8.64
N LYS A 333 2.11 24.39 7.83
CA LYS A 333 1.02 23.94 6.96
C LYS A 333 1.51 22.84 6.03
N VAL A 334 0.78 21.73 6.02
CA VAL A 334 0.94 20.66 5.03
C VAL A 334 -0.41 20.39 4.41
N LEU A 335 -0.46 20.35 3.08
CA LEU A 335 -1.62 19.90 2.33
C LEU A 335 -1.49 18.41 2.05
N LEU A 336 -2.57 17.66 2.28
CA LEU A 336 -2.70 16.30 1.76
C LEU A 336 -2.89 16.38 0.24
N LYS A 337 -1.82 16.06 -0.48
CA LYS A 337 -1.76 15.93 -1.93
C LYS A 337 -1.73 14.44 -2.24
N GLY A 338 -2.89 13.79 -2.24
CA GLY A 338 -2.91 12.33 -2.20
C GLY A 338 -3.79 11.64 -3.22
N TYR A 339 -3.84 10.32 -3.06
CA TYR A 339 -4.76 9.44 -3.75
C TYR A 339 -5.38 8.43 -2.80
N ALA A 340 -6.51 7.88 -3.24
CA ALA A 340 -7.20 6.77 -2.63
C ALA A 340 -7.25 5.65 -3.69
N ASN A 341 -6.85 4.46 -3.30
CA ASN A 341 -6.82 3.26 -4.14
C ASN A 341 -7.10 2.05 -3.24
N HIS A 342 -7.08 0.83 -3.79
CA HIS A 342 -7.17 -0.41 -3.00
C HIS A 342 -5.79 -1.04 -2.71
N HIS A 343 -5.75 -2.01 -1.79
CA HIS A 343 -4.51 -2.65 -1.29
C HIS A 343 -3.78 -3.51 -2.33
N THR A 344 -4.41 -3.80 -3.46
CA THR A 344 -3.87 -4.73 -4.47
C THR A 344 -2.72 -4.11 -5.24
N LEU A 345 -1.80 -4.95 -5.69
CA LEU A 345 -0.54 -4.60 -6.35
C LEU A 345 -0.55 -4.99 -7.84
N GLY A 346 -1.66 -4.68 -8.52
CA GLY A 346 -1.84 -4.95 -9.94
C GLY A 346 -1.75 -6.44 -10.26
N ALA A 347 -0.78 -6.82 -11.09
CA ALA A 347 -0.53 -8.20 -11.50
C ALA A 347 -0.22 -9.17 -10.33
N LEU A 348 0.21 -8.66 -9.17
CA LEU A 348 0.48 -9.47 -7.97
C LEU A 348 -0.78 -9.74 -7.12
N GLY A 349 -1.93 -9.20 -7.50
CA GLY A 349 -3.17 -9.32 -6.74
C GLY A 349 -3.03 -8.71 -5.34
N ALA A 350 -3.52 -9.40 -4.32
CA ALA A 350 -3.45 -8.92 -2.94
C ALA A 350 -2.14 -9.23 -2.21
N ALA A 351 -1.27 -10.08 -2.76
CA ALA A 351 -0.04 -10.51 -2.08
C ALA A 351 0.86 -9.31 -1.74
N ALA A 352 1.01 -9.01 -0.46
CA ALA A 352 1.59 -7.75 0.03
C ALA A 352 3.12 -7.73 0.02
N TYR A 353 3.73 -7.64 -1.16
CA TYR A 353 5.19 -7.57 -1.31
C TYR A 353 5.75 -6.17 -0.98
N PRO A 354 6.68 -6.05 -0.01
CA PRO A 354 7.26 -4.75 0.37
C PRO A 354 7.89 -4.00 -0.80
N ARG A 355 8.61 -4.70 -1.69
CA ARG A 355 9.26 -4.06 -2.85
C ARG A 355 8.27 -3.47 -3.84
N ALA A 356 7.14 -4.13 -4.08
CA ALA A 356 6.11 -3.61 -4.98
C ALA A 356 5.38 -2.42 -4.36
N ILE A 357 5.12 -2.46 -3.04
CA ILE A 357 4.59 -1.32 -2.29
C ILE A 357 5.56 -0.14 -2.37
N GLU A 358 6.85 -0.35 -2.09
CA GLU A 358 7.91 0.66 -2.12
C GLU A 358 8.02 1.32 -3.51
N LYS A 359 8.01 0.52 -4.58
CA LYS A 359 8.01 1.01 -5.96
C LYS A 359 6.83 1.96 -6.20
N ARG A 360 5.62 1.58 -5.78
CA ARG A 360 4.42 2.41 -5.92
C ARG A 360 4.59 3.72 -5.13
N LEU A 361 4.97 3.67 -3.86
CA LEU A 361 5.13 4.86 -3.02
C LEU A 361 6.14 5.85 -3.60
N LYS A 362 7.29 5.36 -4.09
CA LYS A 362 8.31 6.19 -4.75
C LYS A 362 7.76 6.87 -6.00
N LEU A 363 7.05 6.13 -6.85
CA LEU A 363 6.43 6.69 -8.05
C LEU A 363 5.43 7.79 -7.71
N MET A 364 4.56 7.58 -6.71
CA MET A 364 3.59 8.59 -6.31
C MET A 364 4.29 9.86 -5.78
N LYS A 365 5.37 9.69 -5.00
CA LYS A 365 6.18 10.81 -4.51
C LYS A 365 6.88 11.58 -5.63
N GLU A 366 7.36 10.90 -6.67
CA GLU A 366 7.94 11.53 -7.87
C GLU A 366 6.93 12.46 -8.59
N PHE A 367 5.64 12.12 -8.52
CA PHE A 367 4.55 12.94 -9.07
C PHE A 367 4.01 13.98 -8.09
N GLY A 368 4.70 14.23 -6.97
CA GLY A 368 4.37 15.26 -5.99
C GLY A 368 3.31 14.86 -4.97
N MET A 369 2.87 13.59 -4.97
CA MET A 369 1.94 13.11 -3.97
C MET A 369 2.66 12.87 -2.63
N ASN A 370 2.03 13.25 -1.53
CA ASN A 370 2.56 13.09 -0.17
C ASN A 370 1.58 12.38 0.78
N HIS A 371 0.44 11.92 0.27
CA HIS A 371 -0.66 11.38 1.07
C HIS A 371 -1.34 10.18 0.42
N ILE A 372 -1.75 9.20 1.23
CA ILE A 372 -2.59 8.08 0.83
C ILE A 372 -3.73 7.89 1.82
N ARG A 373 -4.95 7.71 1.31
CA ARG A 373 -6.07 7.15 2.09
C ARG A 373 -6.19 5.66 1.79
N THR A 374 -6.22 4.81 2.81
CA THR A 374 -6.25 3.34 2.67
C THR A 374 -7.66 2.82 2.40
N SER A 375 -8.20 3.18 1.24
CA SER A 375 -9.59 2.87 0.90
C SER A 375 -9.81 1.37 0.60
N HIS A 376 -10.67 0.66 1.32
CA HIS A 376 -11.44 1.08 2.51
C HIS A 376 -11.22 0.07 3.64
N ASN A 377 -9.95 -0.15 3.96
CA ASN A 377 -9.50 -1.16 4.89
C ASN A 377 -8.07 -0.90 5.36
N PRO A 378 -7.66 -1.48 6.51
CA PRO A 378 -6.29 -1.39 6.96
C PRO A 378 -5.36 -2.08 5.96
N TYR A 379 -4.27 -1.41 5.59
CA TYR A 379 -3.25 -1.97 4.70
C TYR A 379 -2.26 -2.83 5.49
N SER A 380 -1.26 -3.40 4.81
CA SER A 380 -0.23 -4.23 5.44
C SER A 380 0.69 -3.40 6.34
N GLU A 381 1.29 -4.02 7.36
CA GLU A 381 2.27 -3.32 8.20
C GLU A 381 3.46 -2.78 7.39
N ASP A 382 3.91 -3.54 6.37
CA ASP A 382 4.99 -3.10 5.49
C ASP A 382 4.63 -1.83 4.71
N PHE A 383 3.36 -1.64 4.35
CA PHE A 383 2.90 -0.39 3.76
C PHE A 383 3.11 0.79 4.70
N LEU A 384 2.69 0.68 5.96
CA LEU A 384 2.85 1.78 6.93
C LEU A 384 4.32 2.04 7.29
N LYS A 385 5.12 0.99 7.47
CA LYS A 385 6.59 1.10 7.66
C LYS A 385 7.25 1.83 6.48
N LEU A 386 6.82 1.57 5.25
CA LEU A 386 7.33 2.26 4.07
C LEU A 386 6.81 3.70 3.98
N CYS A 387 5.55 3.97 4.35
CA CYS A 387 5.02 5.33 4.45
C CYS A 387 5.80 6.18 5.46
N ASP A 388 6.15 5.61 6.61
CA ASP A 388 7.02 6.26 7.59
C ASP A 388 8.39 6.60 7.02
N LYS A 389 9.03 5.62 6.38
CA LYS A 389 10.37 5.74 5.77
C LYS A 389 10.41 6.77 4.65
N TYR A 390 9.37 6.84 3.82
CA TYR A 390 9.30 7.71 2.66
C TYR A 390 8.56 9.02 2.91
N GLY A 391 8.09 9.28 4.14
CA GLY A 391 7.39 10.52 4.47
C GLY A 391 6.07 10.67 3.71
N ILE A 392 5.25 9.62 3.70
CA ILE A 392 3.90 9.63 3.13
C ILE A 392 2.90 9.69 4.27
N LEU A 393 2.00 10.67 4.26
CA LEU A 393 0.95 10.82 5.27
C LEU A 393 -0.19 9.86 4.99
N VAL A 394 -0.74 9.23 6.02
CA VAL A 394 -1.79 8.22 5.89
C VAL A 394 -3.05 8.63 6.63
N VAL A 395 -4.17 8.59 5.91
CA VAL A 395 -5.51 8.53 6.52
C VAL A 395 -5.89 7.07 6.49
N ASP A 396 -5.74 6.42 7.63
CA ASP A 396 -5.94 4.99 7.75
C ASP A 396 -7.42 4.70 7.98
N GLU A 397 -7.97 3.68 7.34
CA GLU A 397 -9.40 3.45 7.27
C GLU A 397 -9.76 2.01 7.63
N LEU A 398 -10.69 1.84 8.58
CA LEU A 398 -11.04 0.52 9.08
C LEU A 398 -12.04 -0.23 8.19
N TYR A 399 -13.15 0.41 7.79
CA TYR A 399 -14.24 -0.23 7.07
C TYR A 399 -14.68 0.57 5.85
N ASP A 400 -15.26 -0.13 4.87
CA ASP A 400 -16.08 0.53 3.85
C ASP A 400 -17.43 0.91 4.43
N LYS A 401 -18.23 -0.07 4.88
CA LYS A 401 -19.57 0.14 5.43
C LYS A 401 -19.69 -0.42 6.86
N TRP A 402 -20.71 0.02 7.60
CA TRP A 402 -21.13 -0.58 8.88
C TRP A 402 -22.37 -1.46 8.69
N LEU A 403 -22.32 -2.34 7.70
CA LEU A 403 -23.39 -3.27 7.35
C LEU A 403 -22.81 -4.67 7.23
N THR A 404 -23.66 -5.67 7.11
CA THR A 404 -23.23 -7.06 6.83
C THR A 404 -22.42 -7.16 5.54
N GLN A 405 -22.69 -6.28 4.56
CA GLN A 405 -21.89 -6.15 3.35
C GLN A 405 -20.70 -5.23 3.63
N TYR A 406 -19.50 -5.68 3.26
CA TYR A 406 -18.27 -4.88 3.24
C TYR A 406 -17.63 -4.54 4.60
N ALA A 407 -18.12 -5.12 5.70
CA ALA A 407 -17.57 -4.93 7.05
C ALA A 407 -17.04 -6.22 7.69
N GLY A 408 -17.16 -7.36 7.01
CA GLY A 408 -16.83 -8.68 7.54
C GLY A 408 -17.56 -9.81 6.82
N GLY A 409 -17.17 -11.05 7.11
CA GLY A 409 -17.68 -12.25 6.43
C GLY A 409 -18.86 -12.93 7.13
N ARG A 410 -18.57 -13.87 8.04
CA ARG A 410 -19.57 -14.81 8.59
C ARG A 410 -20.48 -14.23 9.69
N VAL A 411 -20.17 -13.03 10.19
CA VAL A 411 -20.87 -12.39 11.31
C VAL A 411 -21.13 -10.92 11.00
N ASP A 412 -22.12 -10.35 11.69
CA ASP A 412 -22.48 -8.94 11.54
C ASP A 412 -21.39 -8.02 12.09
N TRP A 413 -21.32 -6.81 11.53
CA TRP A 413 -20.36 -5.78 11.89
C TRP A 413 -20.34 -5.47 13.40
N GLU A 414 -21.51 -5.45 14.06
CA GLU A 414 -21.65 -5.21 15.50
C GLU A 414 -20.84 -6.20 16.36
N SER A 415 -20.58 -7.40 15.84
CA SER A 415 -19.78 -8.44 16.51
C SER A 415 -18.28 -8.32 16.26
N LEU A 416 -17.87 -7.45 15.32
CA LEU A 416 -16.50 -7.32 14.84
C LEU A 416 -15.81 -6.08 15.39
N TRP A 417 -16.43 -4.90 15.27
CA TRP A 417 -15.75 -3.61 15.50
C TRP A 417 -15.13 -3.48 16.91
N GLN A 418 -15.73 -4.12 17.92
CA GLN A 418 -15.22 -4.11 19.29
C GLN A 418 -13.86 -4.80 19.44
N LYS A 419 -13.53 -5.71 18.53
CA LYS A 419 -12.25 -6.42 18.46
C LYS A 419 -11.32 -5.80 17.40
N ASP A 420 -11.90 -5.38 16.29
CA ASP A 420 -11.16 -4.83 15.16
C ASP A 420 -10.55 -3.47 15.49
N VAL A 421 -11.27 -2.58 16.19
CA VAL A 421 -10.74 -1.26 16.60
C VAL A 421 -9.49 -1.39 17.48
N PRO A 422 -9.49 -2.20 18.57
CA PRO A 422 -8.27 -2.45 19.33
C PRO A 422 -7.11 -3.03 18.52
N GLU A 423 -7.34 -4.06 17.69
CA GLU A 423 -6.27 -4.69 16.89
C GLU A 423 -5.67 -3.67 15.91
N TRP A 424 -6.53 -2.99 15.15
CA TRP A 424 -6.13 -1.99 14.16
C TRP A 424 -5.33 -0.85 14.79
N VAL A 425 -5.89 -0.19 15.81
CA VAL A 425 -5.28 1.00 16.40
C VAL A 425 -3.98 0.62 17.13
N LYS A 426 -3.95 -0.51 17.85
CA LYS A 426 -2.72 -0.93 18.54
C LYS A 426 -1.60 -1.25 17.55
N ARG A 427 -1.93 -1.90 16.42
CA ARG A 427 -0.99 -2.18 15.33
C ARG A 427 -0.41 -0.89 14.75
N ASP A 428 -1.26 0.11 14.49
CA ASP A 428 -0.87 1.21 13.60
C ASP A 428 -0.52 2.53 14.31
N ARG A 429 -0.86 2.70 15.59
CA ARG A 429 -0.72 3.98 16.33
C ARG A 429 0.71 4.51 16.48
N ASN A 430 1.73 3.67 16.34
CA ASN A 430 3.13 4.10 16.47
C ASN A 430 3.70 4.66 15.15
N HIS A 431 3.00 4.48 14.03
CA HIS A 431 3.43 5.01 12.73
C HIS A 431 3.30 6.55 12.69
N PRO A 432 4.40 7.32 12.55
CA PRO A 432 4.33 8.77 12.37
C PRO A 432 3.66 9.18 11.06
N SER A 433 3.54 8.29 10.06
CA SER A 433 2.79 8.54 8.83
C SER A 433 1.29 8.74 9.06
N VAL A 434 0.67 7.99 9.96
CA VAL A 434 -0.79 8.05 10.21
C VAL A 434 -1.15 9.40 10.83
N VAL A 435 -2.05 10.16 10.21
CA VAL A 435 -2.49 11.49 10.68
C VAL A 435 -3.94 11.54 11.15
N MET A 436 -4.79 10.65 10.64
CA MET A 436 -6.22 10.58 10.98
C MET A 436 -6.70 9.13 10.87
N TRP A 437 -7.71 8.80 11.66
CA TRP A 437 -8.40 7.51 11.64
C TRP A 437 -9.77 7.65 11.00
N SER A 438 -10.01 6.94 9.89
CA SER A 438 -11.31 6.88 9.22
C SER A 438 -12.06 5.62 9.64
N LEU A 439 -13.24 5.78 10.24
CA LEU A 439 -14.03 4.65 10.74
C LEU A 439 -14.98 4.06 9.69
N GLY A 440 -15.15 4.71 8.54
CA GLY A 440 -16.09 4.26 7.51
C GLY A 440 -16.10 5.13 6.27
N ASN A 441 -16.78 4.63 5.22
CA ASN A 441 -16.90 5.27 3.92
C ASN A 441 -18.34 5.28 3.40
N GLU A 442 -18.81 6.44 2.98
CA GLU A 442 -20.10 6.70 2.35
C GLU A 442 -21.32 6.05 3.05
N LEU A 443 -21.44 6.27 4.37
CA LEU A 443 -22.47 5.68 5.23
C LEU A 443 -23.83 6.41 5.18
N GLN A 444 -23.85 7.65 4.72
CA GLN A 444 -25.02 8.52 4.59
C GLN A 444 -26.12 8.06 3.62
N GLN A 445 -26.04 6.84 3.09
CA GLN A 445 -27.11 6.27 2.27
C GLN A 445 -28.12 5.48 3.10
N TYR A 446 -27.79 5.18 4.37
CA TYR A 446 -28.52 4.23 5.20
C TYR A 446 -28.96 4.90 6.50
N SER A 447 -30.18 5.44 6.52
CA SER A 447 -30.77 5.89 7.78
C SER A 447 -30.94 4.70 8.73
N ASN A 448 -31.20 3.52 8.19
CA ASN A 448 -31.51 2.26 8.86
C ASN A 448 -30.28 1.48 9.39
N LEU A 449 -29.16 2.15 9.65
CA LEU A 449 -28.15 1.61 10.56
C LEU A 449 -28.82 1.26 11.91
N PRO A 450 -28.28 0.35 12.74
CA PRO A 450 -29.01 -0.28 13.85
C PRO A 450 -29.72 0.67 14.83
N PHE A 451 -29.32 1.95 14.89
CA PHE A 451 -29.89 2.99 15.75
C PHE A 451 -30.83 3.98 15.05
N ASN A 452 -31.03 3.84 13.74
CA ASN A 452 -31.84 4.71 12.89
C ASN A 452 -31.47 6.21 12.94
N ASP A 453 -30.18 6.52 13.10
CA ASP A 453 -29.66 7.87 13.36
C ASP A 453 -28.54 8.28 12.38
N TRP A 454 -28.56 7.72 11.18
CA TRP A 454 -27.51 7.92 10.16
C TRP A 454 -26.10 7.51 10.60
N GLY A 455 -25.98 6.68 11.65
CA GLY A 455 -24.70 6.15 12.13
C GLY A 455 -24.04 6.99 13.22
N VAL A 456 -24.70 8.03 13.73
CA VAL A 456 -24.13 8.89 14.78
C VAL A 456 -23.76 8.09 16.03
N THR A 457 -24.63 7.18 16.49
CA THR A 457 -24.37 6.33 17.67
C THR A 457 -23.21 5.37 17.39
N ALA A 458 -23.20 4.73 16.23
CA ALA A 458 -22.12 3.82 15.83
C ALA A 458 -20.75 4.53 15.77
N TYR A 459 -20.71 5.76 15.25
CA TYR A 459 -19.52 6.60 15.26
C TYR A 459 -19.07 6.92 16.68
N LYS A 460 -19.97 7.41 17.54
CA LYS A 460 -19.65 7.80 18.93
C LYS A 460 -19.08 6.63 19.73
N LEU A 461 -19.66 5.43 19.60
CA LEU A 461 -19.18 4.22 20.27
C LEU A 461 -17.79 3.80 19.79
N GLN A 462 -17.57 3.77 18.48
CA GLN A 462 -16.26 3.42 17.90
C GLN A 462 -15.19 4.46 18.23
N LYS A 463 -15.52 5.75 18.14
CA LYS A 463 -14.61 6.85 18.48
C LYS A 463 -14.15 6.75 19.94
N GLU A 464 -15.08 6.53 20.87
CA GLU A 464 -14.75 6.38 22.29
C GLU A 464 -13.80 5.19 22.51
N LEU A 465 -14.09 4.04 21.88
CA LEU A 465 -13.21 2.87 21.96
C LEU A 465 -11.84 3.14 21.31
N LEU A 466 -11.81 3.85 20.19
CA LEU A 466 -10.56 4.22 19.51
C LEU A 466 -9.71 5.12 20.40
N HIS A 467 -10.29 6.17 21.00
CA HIS A 467 -9.55 7.10 21.87
C HIS A 467 -9.07 6.47 23.18
N ARG A 468 -9.62 5.34 23.60
CA ARG A 468 -9.01 4.53 24.66
C ARG A 468 -7.61 4.03 24.28
N TYR A 469 -7.34 3.79 22.99
CA TYR A 469 -6.08 3.25 22.48
C TYR A 469 -5.18 4.29 21.79
N ASP A 470 -5.75 5.32 21.18
CA ASP A 470 -5.05 6.48 20.62
C ASP A 470 -5.88 7.77 20.72
N ASP A 471 -5.48 8.66 21.61
CA ASP A 471 -6.05 10.00 21.80
C ASP A 471 -5.23 11.11 21.12
N THR A 472 -4.21 10.75 20.34
CA THR A 472 -3.27 11.70 19.73
C THR A 472 -3.62 12.09 18.29
N ARG A 473 -4.64 11.44 17.71
CA ARG A 473 -5.09 11.66 16.33
C ARG A 473 -6.61 11.75 16.29
N LEU A 474 -7.12 12.60 15.41
CA LEU A 474 -8.55 12.80 15.22
C LEU A 474 -9.17 11.70 14.35
N THR A 475 -10.47 11.51 14.55
CA THR A 475 -11.30 10.55 13.84
C THR A 475 -12.18 11.20 12.76
N THR A 476 -12.51 10.45 11.73
CA THR A 476 -13.36 10.88 10.61
C THR A 476 -14.20 9.72 10.08
N VAL A 477 -15.16 10.06 9.22
CA VAL A 477 -15.83 9.15 8.29
C VAL A 477 -15.85 9.85 6.94
N ALA A 478 -15.48 9.16 5.86
CA ALA A 478 -15.56 9.71 4.52
C ALA A 478 -17.03 9.71 4.04
N MET A 479 -17.60 10.86 3.71
CA MET A 479 -19.04 10.99 3.45
C MET A 479 -19.31 11.50 2.03
N HIS A 480 -20.14 10.82 1.24
CA HIS A 480 -20.69 11.37 0.00
C HIS A 480 -22.09 11.94 0.28
N PRO A 481 -22.24 13.23 0.61
CA PRO A 481 -23.54 13.75 1.04
C PRO A 481 -24.62 13.52 -0.03
N ARG A 482 -25.58 12.63 0.26
CA ARG A 482 -26.67 12.29 -0.65
C ARG A 482 -27.77 13.36 -0.55
N TYR A 483 -28.38 13.70 -1.68
CA TYR A 483 -29.47 14.68 -1.79
C TYR A 483 -29.17 16.10 -1.30
N ARG A 484 -27.90 16.49 -1.30
CA ARG A 484 -27.57 17.91 -1.14
C ARG A 484 -27.75 18.65 -2.45
N ASN A 485 -28.34 19.84 -2.37
CA ASN A 485 -28.49 20.77 -3.47
C ASN A 485 -27.75 22.08 -3.11
N LEU A 486 -26.90 22.55 -4.03
CA LEU A 486 -26.17 23.81 -3.89
C LEU A 486 -27.10 25.03 -4.01
N GLU A 487 -28.15 24.93 -4.82
CA GLU A 487 -29.12 26.01 -5.01
C GLU A 487 -29.92 26.29 -3.74
N THR A 488 -30.25 25.24 -2.99
CA THR A 488 -30.98 25.36 -1.71
C THR A 488 -30.06 25.41 -0.51
N ASP A 489 -28.75 25.27 -0.71
CA ASP A 489 -27.72 25.25 0.33
C ASP A 489 -28.05 24.29 1.50
N SER A 490 -28.58 23.11 1.13
CA SER A 490 -29.00 22.05 2.05
C SER A 490 -27.89 21.65 3.03
N ILE A 491 -28.26 21.32 4.27
CA ILE A 491 -27.32 20.89 5.32
C ILE A 491 -26.80 19.46 5.09
N PRO A 492 -25.59 19.12 5.57
CA PRO A 492 -25.09 17.75 5.52
C PRO A 492 -25.84 16.84 6.52
N ALA A 493 -25.68 15.52 6.37
CA ALA A 493 -26.22 14.54 7.31
C ALA A 493 -25.59 14.68 8.70
N ASP A 494 -26.35 14.35 9.76
CA ASP A 494 -25.92 14.52 11.16
C ASP A 494 -24.57 13.86 11.46
N LEU A 495 -24.32 12.66 10.91
CA LEU A 495 -23.03 11.97 11.06
C LEU A 495 -21.85 12.82 10.57
N ALA A 496 -21.99 13.55 9.47
CA ALA A 496 -20.92 14.40 8.97
C ALA A 496 -20.61 15.56 9.94
N ILE A 497 -21.61 16.05 10.68
CA ILE A 497 -21.42 17.09 11.70
C ILE A 497 -20.80 16.51 12.98
N GLU A 498 -21.08 15.27 13.30
CA GLU A 498 -20.58 14.60 14.50
C GLU A 498 -19.10 14.21 14.40
N THR A 499 -18.58 14.03 13.18
CA THR A 499 -17.15 13.72 12.97
C THR A 499 -16.21 14.82 13.48
N GLU A 500 -15.01 14.44 13.95
CA GLU A 500 -14.00 15.42 14.40
C GLU A 500 -13.34 16.15 13.22
N VAL A 501 -13.20 15.44 12.09
CA VAL A 501 -12.84 16.02 10.80
C VAL A 501 -13.93 15.72 9.77
N ASN A 502 -14.41 16.75 9.07
CA ASN A 502 -15.47 16.64 8.08
C ASN A 502 -14.88 16.21 6.73
N SER A 503 -15.01 14.93 6.41
CA SER A 503 -14.46 14.38 5.17
C SER A 503 -15.55 14.18 4.11
N TYR A 504 -15.47 14.91 2.99
CA TYR A 504 -16.44 14.81 1.90
C TYR A 504 -15.85 14.15 0.65
N ASN A 505 -16.48 13.09 0.19
CA ASN A 505 -16.23 12.49 -1.11
C ASN A 505 -16.84 13.36 -2.21
N TYR A 506 -16.03 13.79 -3.18
CA TYR A 506 -16.36 14.52 -4.41
C TYR A 506 -17.02 15.89 -4.27
N ARG A 507 -17.20 16.38 -3.03
CA ARG A 507 -18.11 17.51 -2.76
C ARG A 507 -17.44 18.72 -2.09
N TYR A 508 -16.24 19.08 -2.55
CA TYR A 508 -15.49 20.24 -2.03
C TYR A 508 -16.26 21.57 -2.15
N MET A 509 -17.18 21.69 -3.12
CA MET A 509 -17.95 22.90 -3.37
C MET A 509 -18.88 23.29 -2.22
N TYR A 510 -19.16 22.40 -1.26
CA TYR A 510 -19.88 22.75 -0.02
C TYR A 510 -18.98 23.34 1.07
N PHE A 511 -17.64 23.19 1.00
CA PHE A 511 -16.73 23.65 2.06
C PHE A 511 -16.89 25.14 2.39
N PRO A 512 -17.05 26.07 1.44
CA PRO A 512 -17.22 27.49 1.77
C PRO A 512 -18.51 27.80 2.54
N GLY A 513 -19.60 27.09 2.27
CA GLY A 513 -20.88 27.26 2.98
C GLY A 513 -20.84 26.59 4.36
N ASP A 514 -20.37 25.35 4.40
CA ASP A 514 -20.32 24.57 5.65
C ASP A 514 -19.29 25.12 6.64
N SER A 515 -18.15 25.65 6.17
CA SER A 515 -17.17 26.31 7.05
C SER A 515 -17.69 27.60 7.69
N LYS A 516 -18.73 28.23 7.14
CA LYS A 516 -19.43 29.35 7.77
C LYS A 516 -20.44 28.89 8.82
N ARG A 517 -21.11 27.76 8.58
CA ARG A 517 -22.09 27.16 9.51
C ARG A 517 -21.42 26.50 10.70
N TYR A 518 -20.31 25.82 10.45
CA TYR A 518 -19.56 24.99 11.39
C TYR A 518 -18.11 25.50 11.45
N PRO A 519 -17.87 26.71 11.96
CA PRO A 519 -16.54 27.33 11.97
C PRO A 519 -15.51 26.58 12.83
N GLU A 520 -15.97 25.70 13.72
CA GLU A 520 -15.16 24.81 14.54
C GLU A 520 -14.69 23.55 13.80
N LYS A 521 -15.19 23.30 12.57
CA LYS A 521 -14.86 22.11 11.79
C LYS A 521 -13.74 22.36 10.80
N THR A 522 -13.04 21.27 10.46
CA THR A 522 -12.01 21.25 9.42
C THR A 522 -12.41 20.27 8.33
N PHE A 523 -12.16 20.64 7.07
CA PHE A 523 -12.65 19.92 5.90
C PHE A 523 -11.54 19.21 5.14
N TYR A 524 -11.83 17.98 4.73
CA TYR A 524 -10.96 17.12 3.92
C TYR A 524 -11.76 16.58 2.72
N GLN A 525 -11.21 16.64 1.51
CA GLN A 525 -11.81 15.98 0.36
C GLN A 525 -11.31 14.53 0.27
N SER A 526 -11.98 13.63 0.98
CA SER A 526 -11.55 12.22 1.13
C SER A 526 -11.57 11.39 -0.15
N GLU A 527 -12.36 11.81 -1.13
CA GLU A 527 -12.28 11.33 -2.53
C GLU A 527 -12.45 12.51 -3.49
N ALA A 528 -11.60 12.58 -4.49
CA ALA A 528 -11.65 13.57 -5.56
C ALA A 528 -11.64 12.87 -6.91
N SER A 529 -12.52 13.27 -7.83
CA SER A 529 -12.55 12.68 -9.18
C SER A 529 -11.32 13.10 -9.99
N VAL A 530 -10.66 12.15 -10.63
CA VAL A 530 -9.59 12.39 -11.61
C VAL A 530 -10.07 13.16 -12.84
N ALA A 531 -11.34 13.01 -13.24
CA ALA A 531 -11.91 13.76 -14.37
C ALA A 531 -12.07 15.27 -14.06
N ALA A 532 -12.17 15.64 -12.78
CA ALA A 532 -12.26 17.02 -12.30
C ALA A 532 -10.95 17.48 -11.62
N MET A 533 -9.80 16.91 -12.02
CA MET A 533 -8.48 17.48 -11.73
C MET A 533 -8.38 18.93 -12.21
N GLY A 534 -7.69 19.78 -11.46
CA GLY A 534 -7.75 21.24 -11.60
C GLY A 534 -8.76 21.83 -10.62
N PRO A 535 -10.08 21.84 -10.91
CA PRO A 535 -11.10 22.40 -10.02
C PRO A 535 -11.07 21.82 -8.60
N ASN A 536 -10.99 20.49 -8.46
CA ASN A 536 -10.89 19.84 -7.15
C ASN A 536 -9.75 20.39 -6.28
N PHE A 537 -8.66 20.88 -6.89
CA PHE A 537 -7.50 21.39 -6.15
C PHE A 537 -7.51 22.92 -6.07
N TYR A 538 -7.69 23.61 -7.20
CA TYR A 538 -7.51 25.06 -7.30
C TYR A 538 -8.74 25.90 -6.89
N GLU A 539 -9.94 25.32 -6.81
CA GLU A 539 -11.13 26.04 -6.33
C GLU A 539 -11.31 25.97 -4.80
N MET A 540 -10.61 25.05 -4.13
CA MET A 540 -10.61 24.97 -2.67
C MET A 540 -9.79 26.11 -2.05
N ASP A 541 -10.19 26.55 -0.86
CA ASP A 541 -9.36 27.42 -0.01
C ASP A 541 -8.27 26.57 0.65
N LEU A 542 -7.14 26.45 -0.06
CA LEU A 542 -5.98 25.63 0.32
C LEU A 542 -5.33 26.06 1.64
N ASP A 543 -5.56 27.29 2.11
CA ASP A 543 -5.08 27.72 3.42
C ASP A 543 -5.89 27.08 4.55
N LYS A 544 -7.16 26.78 4.31
CA LYS A 544 -8.10 26.27 5.33
C LYS A 544 -8.33 24.76 5.31
N VAL A 545 -8.37 24.16 4.13
CA VAL A 545 -8.66 22.72 4.00
C VAL A 545 -7.45 21.87 4.39
N ILE A 546 -7.69 20.59 4.71
CA ILE A 546 -6.62 19.62 4.97
C ILE A 546 -5.96 19.16 3.66
N GLY A 547 -6.76 19.02 2.59
CA GLY A 547 -6.29 18.58 1.27
C GLY A 547 -7.28 17.63 0.60
N LEU A 548 -6.77 16.73 -0.24
CA LEU A 548 -7.58 15.77 -1.00
C LEU A 548 -6.90 14.42 -1.24
N ALA A 549 -7.69 13.42 -1.60
CA ALA A 549 -7.23 12.16 -2.19
C ALA A 549 -7.97 11.84 -3.50
N TYR A 550 -7.27 11.75 -4.64
CA TYR A 550 -7.86 11.37 -5.92
C TYR A 550 -8.28 9.89 -5.99
N TRP A 551 -9.51 9.62 -6.47
CA TRP A 551 -10.12 8.29 -6.64
C TRP A 551 -10.24 7.86 -8.10
N GLY A 552 -9.89 6.62 -8.45
CA GLY A 552 -8.67 5.94 -8.03
C GLY A 552 -7.54 6.35 -8.96
N ALA A 553 -6.38 6.74 -8.42
CA ALA A 553 -5.29 7.30 -9.23
C ALA A 553 -4.51 6.25 -10.03
N ILE A 554 -4.52 4.99 -9.59
CA ILE A 554 -3.91 3.85 -10.28
C ILE A 554 -5.04 2.92 -10.73
N ASP A 555 -4.95 2.35 -11.94
CA ASP A 555 -5.89 1.31 -12.37
C ASP A 555 -5.82 0.08 -11.43
N TYR A 556 -6.96 -0.55 -11.16
CA TYR A 556 -7.06 -1.72 -10.27
C TYR A 556 -8.13 -2.70 -10.74
N LEU A 557 -8.05 -3.95 -10.26
CA LEU A 557 -9.03 -5.00 -10.56
C LEU A 557 -10.28 -4.87 -9.68
N GLY A 558 -11.44 -5.22 -10.22
CA GLY A 558 -12.73 -5.00 -9.56
C GLY A 558 -13.31 -3.61 -9.84
N GLU A 559 -14.51 -3.33 -9.35
CA GLU A 559 -15.31 -2.16 -9.73
C GLU A 559 -15.37 -1.94 -11.25
N SER A 560 -15.46 -3.03 -12.01
CA SER A 560 -15.55 -2.94 -13.46
C SER A 560 -16.90 -2.39 -13.91
N MET A 561 -16.85 -1.44 -14.86
CA MET A 561 -18.03 -0.92 -15.56
C MET A 561 -18.48 -1.83 -16.73
N GLY A 562 -17.84 -2.98 -16.92
CA GLY A 562 -18.24 -3.99 -17.89
C GLY A 562 -17.09 -4.79 -18.52
N TRP A 563 -17.38 -6.03 -18.90
CA TRP A 563 -16.48 -6.88 -19.67
C TRP A 563 -16.17 -6.25 -21.05
N PRO A 564 -14.93 -6.33 -21.58
CA PRO A 564 -13.78 -7.11 -21.10
C PRO A 564 -12.86 -6.39 -20.10
N ILE A 565 -13.17 -5.17 -19.67
CA ILE A 565 -12.34 -4.40 -18.75
C ILE A 565 -12.40 -5.06 -17.36
N LYS A 566 -11.30 -5.60 -16.84
CA LYS A 566 -11.30 -6.36 -15.59
C LYS A 566 -11.36 -5.50 -14.31
N GLY A 567 -11.46 -4.18 -14.43
CA GLY A 567 -11.66 -3.31 -13.27
C GLY A 567 -11.66 -1.82 -13.58
N TRP A 568 -11.33 -1.00 -12.59
CA TRP A 568 -11.22 0.45 -12.73
C TRP A 568 -10.04 0.84 -13.63
N ASN A 569 -10.34 1.51 -14.74
CA ASN A 569 -9.37 1.90 -15.77
C ASN A 569 -9.26 3.42 -15.99
N GLN A 570 -9.76 4.21 -15.03
CA GLN A 570 -9.78 5.67 -15.08
C GLN A 570 -8.60 6.32 -14.36
N GLY A 571 -7.68 5.53 -13.80
CA GLY A 571 -6.52 6.07 -13.09
C GLY A 571 -5.56 6.80 -14.04
N VAL A 572 -4.74 7.68 -13.48
CA VAL A 572 -3.66 8.37 -14.22
C VAL A 572 -2.41 7.49 -14.36
N PHE A 573 -2.35 6.37 -13.65
CA PHE A 573 -1.36 5.31 -13.86
C PHE A 573 -2.06 4.02 -14.27
N ASP A 574 -1.47 3.27 -15.21
CA ASP A 574 -1.99 1.95 -15.59
C ASP A 574 -1.73 0.88 -14.51
N LEU A 575 -2.31 -0.31 -14.70
CA LEU A 575 -2.20 -1.44 -13.77
C LEU A 575 -0.74 -1.87 -13.51
N SER A 576 0.13 -1.60 -14.48
CA SER A 576 1.55 -1.92 -14.46
C SER A 576 2.42 -0.77 -13.95
N LEU A 577 1.80 0.30 -13.43
CA LEU A 577 2.42 1.53 -12.94
C LEU A 577 3.15 2.36 -14.02
N GLN A 578 2.72 2.30 -15.29
CA GLN A 578 3.15 3.32 -16.26
C GLN A 578 2.30 4.58 -16.10
N PRO A 579 2.92 5.77 -16.05
CA PRO A 579 2.18 7.02 -16.09
C PRO A 579 1.48 7.17 -17.43
N LYS A 580 0.18 7.45 -17.41
CA LYS A 580 -0.56 7.96 -18.55
C LYS A 580 -0.29 9.48 -18.65
N PRO A 581 -0.57 10.14 -19.80
CA PRO A 581 -0.23 11.56 -19.96
C PRO A 581 -0.85 12.49 -18.92
N ASP A 582 -2.02 12.15 -18.38
CA ASP A 582 -2.72 12.86 -17.31
C ASP A 582 -2.03 12.76 -15.94
N ALA A 583 -1.13 11.80 -15.71
CA ALA A 583 -0.28 11.80 -14.51
C ALA A 583 0.57 13.07 -14.43
N TYR A 584 1.03 13.58 -15.57
CA TYR A 584 1.79 14.83 -15.62
C TYR A 584 0.93 16.07 -15.37
N PHE A 585 -0.40 15.96 -15.48
CA PHE A 585 -1.29 16.99 -14.96
C PHE A 585 -1.17 17.06 -13.43
N VAL A 586 -1.22 15.91 -12.74
CA VAL A 586 -0.98 15.84 -11.30
C VAL A 586 0.38 16.43 -10.94
N LYS A 587 1.45 16.00 -11.64
CA LYS A 587 2.80 16.50 -11.38
C LYS A 587 2.87 18.03 -11.49
N SER A 588 2.27 18.60 -12.53
CA SER A 588 2.22 20.06 -12.73
C SER A 588 1.41 20.81 -11.67
N MET A 589 0.44 20.16 -11.01
CA MET A 589 -0.34 20.77 -9.92
C MET A 589 0.36 20.64 -8.56
N PHE A 590 1.01 19.51 -8.32
CA PHE A 590 1.49 19.13 -6.99
C PHE A 590 2.96 19.47 -6.74
N THR A 591 3.74 19.70 -7.80
CA THR A 591 5.18 20.01 -7.72
C THR A 591 5.52 21.41 -8.23
N ASP A 592 6.57 21.98 -7.65
CA ASP A 592 7.23 23.20 -8.16
C ASP A 592 8.33 22.88 -9.18
N GLU A 593 8.66 21.60 -9.38
CA GLU A 593 9.62 21.15 -10.41
C GLU A 593 9.07 21.54 -11.79
N PRO A 594 9.81 22.32 -12.60
CA PRO A 594 9.36 22.70 -13.92
C PRO A 594 8.96 21.47 -14.74
N THR A 595 7.72 21.46 -15.21
CA THR A 595 7.15 20.34 -15.95
C THR A 595 6.45 20.86 -17.20
N VAL A 596 6.69 20.22 -18.33
CA VAL A 596 5.83 20.24 -19.51
C VAL A 596 5.65 18.83 -20.04
N HIS A 597 4.44 18.45 -20.42
CA HIS A 597 4.19 17.12 -20.99
C HIS A 597 3.07 17.14 -22.02
N ILE A 598 3.21 16.36 -23.10
CA ILE A 598 2.27 16.33 -24.23
C ILE A 598 1.37 15.10 -24.08
N GLY A 599 0.05 15.30 -24.11
CA GLY A 599 -0.94 14.22 -24.21
C GLY A 599 -1.85 14.41 -25.42
N VAL A 600 -1.77 13.52 -26.40
CA VAL A 600 -2.65 13.51 -27.58
C VAL A 600 -4.02 12.99 -27.18
N ILE A 601 -5.09 13.72 -27.53
CA ILE A 601 -6.47 13.33 -27.28
C ILE A 601 -6.89 12.32 -28.34
N GLU A 602 -7.16 11.09 -27.93
CA GLU A 602 -7.67 10.06 -28.82
C GLU A 602 -9.16 10.26 -29.09
N LYS A 603 -9.62 9.89 -30.30
CA LYS A 603 -11.02 9.98 -30.71
C LYS A 603 -11.96 9.12 -29.85
N SER A 604 -11.45 8.17 -29.08
CA SER A 604 -12.20 7.38 -28.10
C SER A 604 -12.10 8.01 -26.70
N GLY A 605 -13.18 8.60 -26.20
CA GLY A 605 -13.23 9.15 -24.84
C GLY A 605 -14.66 9.49 -24.43
N GLY A 606 -15.11 8.93 -23.30
CA GLY A 606 -16.51 8.90 -22.89
C GLY A 606 -16.86 9.81 -21.70
N ASN A 607 -18.16 9.89 -21.46
CA ASN A 607 -18.84 10.45 -20.29
C ASN A 607 -19.30 9.26 -19.44
N ILE A 608 -18.59 8.93 -18.36
CA ILE A 608 -18.92 7.78 -17.49
C ILE A 608 -19.32 8.33 -16.13
N GLN A 609 -20.55 8.04 -15.71
CA GLN A 609 -21.12 8.54 -14.46
C GLN A 609 -20.97 7.51 -13.33
N TRP A 610 -20.54 7.95 -12.16
CA TRP A 610 -20.53 7.19 -10.89
C TRP A 610 -21.02 8.12 -9.77
N ASN A 611 -22.00 7.69 -8.98
CA ASN A 611 -22.67 8.56 -7.98
C ASN A 611 -23.14 9.93 -8.55
N GLY A 612 -23.52 9.97 -9.83
CA GLY A 612 -23.91 11.20 -10.54
C GLY A 612 -22.77 12.17 -10.84
N ILE A 613 -21.52 11.73 -10.72
CA ILE A 613 -20.31 12.47 -11.09
C ILE A 613 -19.67 11.82 -12.31
N ASN A 614 -19.23 12.62 -13.29
CA ASN A 614 -18.39 12.10 -14.36
C ASN A 614 -17.02 11.73 -13.80
N VAL A 615 -16.65 10.45 -13.89
CA VAL A 615 -15.35 9.91 -13.47
C VAL A 615 -14.43 9.61 -14.65
N SER A 616 -14.91 9.75 -15.88
CA SER A 616 -14.11 9.48 -17.08
C SER A 616 -13.37 10.71 -17.60
N ALA A 617 -12.07 10.52 -17.84
CA ALA A 617 -11.27 11.39 -18.69
C ALA A 617 -11.17 10.76 -20.09
N GLY A 618 -11.21 11.56 -21.16
CA GLY A 618 -10.99 11.04 -22.52
C GLY A 618 -9.61 10.36 -22.63
N LYS A 619 -9.49 9.32 -23.46
CA LYS A 619 -8.23 8.57 -23.57
C LYS A 619 -7.12 9.46 -24.12
N LEU A 620 -6.00 9.52 -23.42
CA LEU A 620 -4.80 10.22 -23.85
C LEU A 620 -3.71 9.22 -24.24
N SER A 621 -2.86 9.59 -25.19
CA SER A 621 -1.64 8.85 -25.49
C SER A 621 -0.49 9.76 -25.89
N GLU A 622 0.70 9.18 -25.96
CA GLU A 622 1.90 9.83 -26.52
C GLU A 622 2.19 9.35 -27.95
N ASN A 623 1.24 8.65 -28.60
CA ASN A 623 1.46 8.06 -29.91
C ASN A 623 1.49 9.15 -31.00
N TRP A 624 2.68 9.35 -31.61
CA TRP A 624 2.90 10.22 -32.76
C TRP A 624 3.15 9.45 -34.06
N ASN A 625 2.46 8.32 -34.24
CA ASN A 625 2.34 7.59 -35.49
C ASN A 625 0.88 7.62 -35.94
N ARG A 626 0.58 8.38 -37.01
CA ARG A 626 -0.76 8.62 -37.56
C ARG A 626 -0.74 8.60 -39.08
N GLU A 627 -1.91 8.76 -39.69
CA GLU A 627 -2.00 9.03 -41.14
C GLU A 627 -1.60 10.47 -41.44
N ALA A 628 -0.81 10.67 -42.50
CA ALA A 628 -0.35 12.00 -42.91
C ALA A 628 -1.54 12.97 -43.10
N GLY A 629 -1.47 14.15 -42.47
CA GLY A 629 -2.53 15.15 -42.53
C GLY A 629 -3.70 14.91 -41.57
N GLU A 630 -3.72 13.80 -40.81
CA GLU A 630 -4.71 13.60 -39.75
C GLU A 630 -4.63 14.75 -38.74
N GLN A 631 -5.76 15.39 -38.47
CA GLN A 631 -5.87 16.46 -37.48
C GLN A 631 -6.10 15.86 -36.11
N VAL A 632 -5.25 16.22 -35.16
CA VAL A 632 -5.39 15.81 -33.75
C VAL A 632 -5.52 17.03 -32.84
N SER A 633 -6.13 16.80 -31.68
CA SER A 633 -6.07 17.74 -30.56
C SER A 633 -5.19 17.16 -29.47
N LEU A 634 -4.55 18.02 -28.68
CA LEU A 634 -3.67 17.59 -27.61
C LEU A 634 -3.72 18.58 -26.43
N TYR A 635 -3.31 18.09 -25.27
CA TYR A 635 -2.99 18.91 -24.11
C TYR A 635 -1.47 19.04 -23.96
N THR A 636 -1.04 20.20 -23.46
CA THR A 636 0.24 20.34 -22.77
C THR A 636 -0.03 20.63 -21.30
N TYR A 637 0.41 19.74 -20.41
CA TYR A 637 0.36 19.93 -18.95
C TYR A 637 1.60 20.67 -18.49
N THR A 638 1.48 21.73 -17.69
CA THR A 638 2.62 22.58 -17.36
C THR A 638 2.42 23.45 -16.11
N ASN A 639 3.47 23.63 -15.32
CA ASN A 639 3.54 24.67 -14.27
C ASN A 639 4.39 25.90 -14.69
N GLY A 640 4.79 25.96 -15.97
CA GLY A 640 5.34 27.16 -16.59
C GLY A 640 4.27 28.21 -16.92
N ASP A 641 4.71 29.42 -17.21
CA ASP A 641 3.84 30.56 -17.51
C ASP A 641 3.26 30.48 -18.94
N GLU A 642 4.00 29.89 -19.87
CA GLU A 642 3.58 29.68 -21.25
C GLU A 642 4.28 28.47 -21.88
N VAL A 643 3.67 27.94 -22.94
CA VAL A 643 4.22 26.85 -23.75
C VAL A 643 4.26 27.28 -25.21
N GLU A 644 5.41 27.07 -25.85
CA GLU A 644 5.56 27.14 -27.30
C GLU A 644 5.61 25.73 -27.88
N LEU A 645 4.77 25.46 -28.88
CA LEU A 645 4.68 24.15 -29.52
C LEU A 645 5.36 24.20 -30.89
N PHE A 646 6.18 23.20 -31.22
CA PHE A 646 6.89 23.09 -32.49
C PHE A 646 6.59 21.77 -33.17
N LEU A 647 6.31 21.81 -34.47
CA LEU A 647 6.25 20.63 -35.33
C LEU A 647 7.38 20.70 -36.35
N ASN A 648 8.30 19.73 -36.30
CA ASN A 648 9.48 19.66 -37.18
C ASN A 648 10.28 20.97 -37.20
N GLY A 649 10.46 21.59 -36.02
CA GLY A 649 11.18 22.85 -35.84
C GLY A 649 10.39 24.11 -36.19
N LYS A 650 9.21 24.00 -36.80
CA LYS A 650 8.32 25.14 -37.08
C LYS A 650 7.42 25.41 -35.87
N SER A 651 7.44 26.63 -35.36
CA SER A 651 6.53 27.06 -34.28
C SER A 651 5.08 27.01 -34.76
N LEU A 652 4.24 26.40 -33.94
CA LEU A 652 2.78 26.36 -34.05
C LEU A 652 2.11 27.44 -33.18
N GLY A 653 2.91 28.27 -32.52
CA GLY A 653 2.47 29.37 -31.67
C GLY A 653 2.81 29.17 -30.20
N VAL A 654 2.62 30.25 -29.43
CA VAL A 654 2.79 30.31 -27.98
C VAL A 654 1.41 30.45 -27.34
N LYS A 655 1.14 29.67 -26.31
CA LYS A 655 -0.06 29.81 -25.48
C LYS A 655 0.32 29.99 -24.01
N LYS A 656 -0.33 30.94 -23.34
CA LYS A 656 -0.14 31.21 -21.92
C LYS A 656 -0.91 30.20 -21.08
N ASN A 657 -0.35 29.87 -19.92
CA ASN A 657 -1.04 29.12 -18.88
C ASN A 657 -2.10 30.01 -18.23
N SER A 658 -3.28 29.44 -17.95
CA SER A 658 -4.39 30.18 -17.34
C SER A 658 -4.32 30.13 -15.81
N ASN A 659 -4.86 31.15 -15.15
CA ASN A 659 -5.14 31.09 -13.71
C ASN A 659 -6.56 30.59 -13.39
N ASP A 660 -7.42 30.40 -14.40
CA ASP A 660 -8.73 29.77 -14.22
C ASP A 660 -8.55 28.33 -13.71
N PRO A 661 -9.08 27.94 -12.54
CA PRO A 661 -8.97 26.59 -11.98
C PRO A 661 -9.26 25.43 -12.95
N LYS A 662 -10.15 25.62 -13.93
CA LYS A 662 -10.52 24.59 -14.93
C LYS A 662 -9.50 24.42 -16.05
N LEU A 663 -8.69 25.46 -16.29
CA LEU A 663 -7.70 25.52 -17.38
C LEU A 663 -6.27 25.60 -16.86
N ARG A 664 -6.08 25.90 -15.58
CA ARG A 664 -4.76 26.07 -14.96
C ARG A 664 -3.95 24.79 -15.07
N ALA A 665 -2.69 24.96 -15.46
CA ALA A 665 -1.73 23.91 -15.73
C ALA A 665 -2.08 22.94 -16.88
N ARG A 666 -3.05 23.29 -17.73
CA ARG A 666 -3.46 22.50 -18.89
C ARG A 666 -3.82 23.39 -20.07
N ILE A 667 -3.01 23.35 -21.12
CA ILE A 667 -3.24 24.13 -22.35
C ILE A 667 -3.71 23.19 -23.45
N LYS A 668 -4.86 23.50 -24.08
CA LYS A 668 -5.38 22.75 -25.23
C LYS A 668 -4.85 23.30 -26.55
N TRP A 669 -4.52 22.40 -27.47
CA TRP A 669 -4.15 22.69 -28.85
C TRP A 669 -5.05 21.89 -29.77
N ASP A 670 -5.64 22.55 -30.76
CA ASP A 670 -6.61 21.97 -31.70
C ASP A 670 -6.05 22.04 -33.12
N ASN A 671 -6.54 21.16 -33.99
CA ASN A 671 -6.20 21.14 -35.42
C ASN A 671 -4.69 21.08 -35.70
N ILE A 672 -4.00 20.21 -34.96
CA ILE A 672 -2.58 19.92 -35.21
C ILE A 672 -2.51 18.84 -36.29
N ALA A 673 -2.14 19.25 -37.50
CA ALA A 673 -1.95 18.33 -38.62
C ALA A 673 -0.74 17.43 -38.34
N TYR A 674 -0.96 16.12 -38.32
CA TYR A 674 0.14 15.17 -38.19
C TYR A 674 1.06 15.26 -39.42
N ALA A 675 2.35 15.43 -39.14
CA ALA A 675 3.44 15.21 -40.07
C ALA A 675 4.48 14.29 -39.41
N PRO A 676 5.04 13.32 -40.15
CA PRO A 676 6.12 12.50 -39.64
C PRO A 676 7.28 13.36 -39.13
N GLY A 677 7.81 13.01 -37.97
CA GLY A 677 8.93 13.72 -37.34
C GLY A 677 8.70 13.95 -35.86
N THR A 678 8.92 15.18 -35.39
CA THR A 678 8.99 15.53 -33.96
C THR A 678 8.00 16.63 -33.61
N LEU A 679 7.23 16.41 -32.54
CA LEU A 679 6.42 17.44 -31.90
C LEU A 679 7.06 17.78 -30.54
N VAL A 680 7.38 19.05 -30.31
CA VAL A 680 8.10 19.53 -29.12
C VAL A 680 7.30 20.62 -28.42
N ALA A 681 7.04 20.44 -27.14
CA ALA A 681 6.50 21.46 -26.25
C ALA A 681 7.64 22.06 -25.41
N VAL A 682 7.72 23.39 -25.38
CA VAL A 682 8.76 24.13 -24.66
C VAL A 682 8.08 25.03 -23.64
N ALA A 683 8.21 24.70 -22.36
CA ALA A 683 7.68 25.55 -21.29
C ALA A 683 8.67 26.65 -20.94
N LYS A 684 8.13 27.86 -20.74
CA LYS A 684 8.88 29.02 -20.26
C LYS A 684 8.29 29.51 -18.93
N LYS A 685 9.16 29.97 -18.04
CA LYS A 685 8.81 30.66 -16.79
C LYS A 685 9.65 31.93 -16.70
N ASN A 686 9.02 33.07 -16.46
CA ASN A 686 9.64 34.40 -16.53
C ASN A 686 10.45 34.61 -17.82
N GLY A 687 9.89 34.18 -18.96
CA GLY A 687 10.52 34.28 -20.28
C GLY A 687 11.70 33.33 -20.55
N LYS A 688 12.12 32.52 -19.57
CA LYS A 688 13.22 31.54 -19.72
C LYS A 688 12.67 30.15 -19.95
N VAL A 689 13.29 29.38 -20.85
CA VAL A 689 12.97 27.96 -21.03
C VAL A 689 13.31 27.21 -19.74
N VAL A 690 12.33 26.51 -19.19
CA VAL A 690 12.48 25.73 -17.94
C VAL A 690 12.32 24.24 -18.14
N ASP A 691 11.57 23.80 -19.16
CA ASP A 691 11.40 22.38 -19.47
C ASP A 691 11.03 22.15 -20.95
N ARG A 692 11.26 20.92 -21.45
CA ARG A 692 10.92 20.48 -22.81
C ARG A 692 10.39 19.05 -22.80
N HIS A 693 9.32 18.81 -23.55
CA HIS A 693 8.84 17.47 -23.83
C HIS A 693 8.71 17.24 -25.33
N GLN A 694 9.04 16.03 -25.77
CA GLN A 694 9.10 15.67 -27.17
C GLN A 694 8.45 14.31 -27.41
N ILE A 695 7.49 14.26 -28.33
CA ILE A 695 6.97 13.01 -28.90
C ILE A 695 7.37 12.92 -30.37
N GLU A 696 7.61 11.70 -30.86
CA GLU A 696 8.20 11.51 -32.19
C GLU A 696 7.56 10.32 -32.92
N THR A 697 7.51 10.42 -34.24
CA THR A 697 7.18 9.30 -35.10
C THR A 697 8.27 8.24 -35.02
N THR A 698 7.90 7.03 -34.60
CA THR A 698 8.81 5.89 -34.54
C THR A 698 8.83 5.12 -35.85
N GLY A 699 9.96 4.46 -36.12
CA GLY A 699 10.00 3.42 -37.14
C GLY A 699 9.33 2.13 -36.64
N GLU A 700 9.43 1.07 -37.44
CA GLU A 700 9.07 -0.27 -36.98
C GLU A 700 9.96 -0.72 -35.82
N ALA A 701 9.41 -1.56 -34.95
CA ALA A 701 10.17 -2.25 -33.93
C ALA A 701 11.17 -3.22 -34.57
N VAL A 702 12.39 -3.21 -34.04
CA VAL A 702 13.50 -4.04 -34.52
C VAL A 702 14.19 -4.82 -33.40
N ALA A 703 13.98 -4.44 -32.13
CA ALA A 703 14.61 -5.08 -31.00
C ALA A 703 13.79 -4.96 -29.72
N LEU A 704 14.10 -5.83 -28.76
CA LEU A 704 13.67 -5.70 -27.38
C LEU A 704 14.72 -4.94 -26.55
N LYS A 705 14.24 -4.08 -25.63
CA LYS A 705 15.03 -3.43 -24.57
C LYS A 705 14.49 -3.87 -23.23
N LEU A 706 15.34 -4.43 -22.37
CA LEU A 706 15.01 -4.89 -21.02
C LEU A 706 15.58 -3.87 -20.03
N VAL A 707 14.74 -3.36 -19.14
CA VAL A 707 15.08 -2.31 -18.16
C VAL A 707 14.69 -2.80 -16.77
N PRO A 708 15.64 -3.31 -15.98
CA PRO A 708 15.37 -3.67 -14.58
C PRO A 708 15.19 -2.40 -13.73
N ASP A 709 14.52 -2.56 -12.60
CA ASP A 709 14.56 -1.55 -11.53
C ASP A 709 16.01 -1.38 -11.02
N MET A 710 16.39 -0.13 -10.74
CA MET A 710 17.74 0.23 -10.30
C MET A 710 17.87 0.12 -8.78
N GLU A 711 17.77 -1.10 -8.24
CA GLU A 711 17.87 -1.35 -6.80
C GLU A 711 18.72 -2.59 -6.48
N THR A 712 19.23 -2.66 -5.25
CA THR A 712 19.88 -3.88 -4.75
C THR A 712 18.81 -4.94 -4.56
N TRP A 713 19.03 -6.12 -5.16
CA TRP A 713 18.11 -7.24 -5.06
C TRP A 713 18.63 -8.24 -4.03
N HIS A 714 17.86 -8.47 -2.97
CA HIS A 714 18.28 -9.31 -1.85
C HIS A 714 17.81 -10.75 -2.02
N ALA A 715 18.66 -11.72 -1.69
CA ALA A 715 18.30 -13.14 -1.65
C ALA A 715 17.59 -13.52 -0.34
N ASP A 716 16.46 -12.89 -0.04
CA ASP A 716 15.68 -13.12 1.19
C ASP A 716 14.42 -13.97 0.97
N GLY A 717 14.24 -14.50 -0.24
CA GLY A 717 13.07 -15.28 -0.62
C GLY A 717 11.79 -14.46 -0.80
N LYS A 718 11.81 -13.13 -0.73
CA LYS A 718 10.62 -12.26 -0.93
C LYS A 718 10.86 -11.00 -1.76
N ASP A 719 12.10 -10.53 -1.87
CA ASP A 719 12.45 -9.32 -2.60
C ASP A 719 12.17 -9.49 -4.11
N LEU A 720 11.71 -8.41 -4.74
CA LEU A 720 11.26 -8.43 -6.12
C LEU A 720 12.22 -7.65 -7.03
N MET A 721 12.30 -8.11 -8.28
CA MET A 721 12.93 -7.36 -9.37
C MET A 721 11.91 -7.21 -10.50
N HIS A 722 11.49 -5.97 -10.76
CA HIS A 722 10.65 -5.68 -11.92
C HIS A 722 11.56 -5.40 -13.11
N VAL A 723 11.29 -6.06 -14.23
CA VAL A 723 11.97 -5.79 -15.49
C VAL A 723 10.95 -5.36 -16.52
N ARG A 724 11.07 -4.12 -17.00
CA ARG A 724 10.26 -3.57 -18.07
C ARG A 724 10.85 -3.94 -19.43
N ILE A 725 9.99 -4.39 -20.34
CA ILE A 725 10.36 -4.75 -21.70
C ILE A 725 9.74 -3.72 -22.63
N TYR A 726 10.55 -3.18 -23.54
CA TYR A 726 10.09 -2.32 -24.62
C TYR A 726 10.43 -2.92 -25.99
N ALA A 727 9.46 -2.91 -26.90
CA ALA A 727 9.76 -3.01 -28.33
C ALA A 727 10.24 -1.65 -28.83
N VAL A 728 11.45 -1.61 -29.40
CA VAL A 728 12.11 -0.37 -29.80
C VAL A 728 12.46 -0.34 -31.27
N ASP A 729 12.41 0.86 -31.86
CA ASP A 729 12.86 1.10 -33.23
C ASP A 729 14.39 1.16 -33.34
N LYS A 730 14.91 1.41 -34.55
CA LYS A 730 16.37 1.52 -34.80
C LYS A 730 17.07 2.63 -33.99
N LYS A 731 16.33 3.60 -33.46
CA LYS A 731 16.85 4.67 -32.59
C LYS A 731 16.67 4.37 -31.11
N GLY A 732 16.14 3.19 -30.75
CA GLY A 732 15.92 2.79 -29.35
C GLY A 732 14.66 3.39 -28.70
N ARG A 733 13.76 3.99 -29.49
CA ARG A 733 12.50 4.59 -29.00
C ARG A 733 11.40 3.54 -28.92
N ARG A 734 10.57 3.57 -27.86
CA ARG A 734 9.42 2.66 -27.71
C ARG A 734 8.46 2.85 -28.88
N VAL A 735 8.07 1.75 -29.54
CA VAL A 735 7.10 1.78 -30.63
C VAL A 735 5.68 1.67 -30.09
N LEU A 736 4.93 2.77 -30.16
CA LEU A 736 3.52 2.86 -29.76
C LEU A 736 2.54 2.62 -30.92
N ASN A 737 3.07 2.50 -32.16
CA ASN A 737 2.27 2.36 -33.37
C ASN A 737 1.40 1.10 -33.33
N VAL A 738 0.08 1.29 -33.29
CA VAL A 738 -0.91 0.20 -33.22
C VAL A 738 -0.90 -0.70 -34.46
N LYS A 739 -0.37 -0.21 -35.59
CA LYS A 739 -0.25 -0.98 -36.84
C LYS A 739 1.01 -1.85 -36.89
N ASP A 740 1.97 -1.64 -36.00
CA ASP A 740 3.16 -2.48 -35.93
C ASP A 740 2.86 -3.75 -35.13
N ALA A 741 2.72 -4.88 -35.83
CA ALA A 741 2.43 -6.17 -35.23
C ALA A 741 3.50 -6.64 -34.23
N LYS A 742 4.73 -6.10 -34.26
CA LYS A 742 5.80 -6.40 -33.29
C LYS A 742 5.62 -5.60 -31.99
N ALA A 743 4.90 -4.48 -32.01
CA ALA A 743 4.53 -3.76 -30.78
C ALA A 743 3.50 -4.53 -29.93
N PHE A 744 2.94 -5.62 -30.46
CA PHE A 744 2.03 -6.55 -29.77
C PHE A 744 2.54 -8.00 -29.82
N ASP A 745 3.84 -8.18 -30.02
CA ASP A 745 4.47 -9.49 -30.09
C ASP A 745 4.23 -10.29 -28.80
N LYS A 746 4.07 -11.60 -28.95
CA LYS A 746 3.91 -12.51 -27.81
C LYS A 746 5.29 -12.85 -27.29
N LEU A 747 5.55 -12.54 -26.02
CA LEU A 747 6.83 -12.79 -25.37
C LEU A 747 6.75 -14.03 -24.51
N THR A 748 7.83 -14.82 -24.51
CA THR A 748 8.11 -15.87 -23.54
C THR A 748 9.27 -15.42 -22.66
N PHE A 749 9.03 -15.40 -21.35
CA PHE A 749 10.01 -15.07 -20.32
C PHE A 749 10.50 -16.36 -19.69
N THR A 750 11.81 -16.54 -19.52
CA THR A 750 12.40 -17.70 -18.86
C THR A 750 13.48 -17.24 -17.90
N VAL A 751 13.42 -17.68 -16.64
CA VAL A 751 14.40 -17.35 -15.60
C VAL A 751 15.25 -18.58 -15.23
N LYS A 752 16.56 -18.38 -15.09
CA LYS A 752 17.52 -19.36 -14.57
C LYS A 752 18.24 -18.80 -13.35
N GLY A 753 18.62 -19.68 -12.43
CA GLY A 753 19.17 -19.32 -11.13
C GLY A 753 18.12 -19.40 -10.02
N ASP A 754 18.51 -18.97 -8.82
CA ASP A 754 17.65 -19.00 -7.64
C ASP A 754 16.68 -17.81 -7.59
N ALA A 755 15.76 -17.78 -8.55
CA ALA A 755 14.66 -16.83 -8.65
C ALA A 755 13.50 -17.44 -9.43
N ASN A 756 12.29 -16.94 -9.21
CA ASN A 756 11.07 -17.35 -9.90
C ASN A 756 10.36 -16.14 -10.50
N ILE A 757 9.58 -16.35 -11.56
CA ILE A 757 8.64 -15.37 -12.10
C ILE A 757 7.36 -15.50 -11.29
N VAL A 758 6.92 -14.41 -10.66
CA VAL A 758 5.70 -14.39 -9.85
C VAL A 758 4.55 -13.64 -10.52
N ALA A 759 4.86 -12.78 -11.51
CA ALA A 759 3.84 -12.13 -12.32
C ALA A 759 4.38 -11.55 -13.64
N VAL A 760 3.49 -11.35 -14.60
CA VAL A 760 3.66 -10.56 -15.82
C VAL A 760 2.50 -9.60 -16.03
N ASP A 761 2.78 -8.48 -16.68
CA ASP A 761 1.79 -7.46 -17.00
C ASP A 761 2.14 -6.72 -18.30
N ASN A 762 1.18 -6.01 -18.87
CA ASN A 762 1.38 -5.08 -19.98
C ASN A 762 0.51 -3.82 -19.85
N GLY A 763 -0.21 -3.64 -18.74
CA GLY A 763 -1.09 -2.50 -18.51
C GLY A 763 -2.44 -2.58 -19.24
N ASN A 764 -2.65 -3.59 -20.10
CA ASN A 764 -3.93 -3.79 -20.76
C ASN A 764 -4.91 -4.51 -19.83
N ILE A 765 -5.69 -3.73 -19.07
CA ILE A 765 -6.74 -4.23 -18.17
C ILE A 765 -7.90 -4.94 -18.91
N ALA A 766 -7.96 -4.86 -20.24
CA ALA A 766 -8.93 -5.59 -21.05
C ALA A 766 -8.42 -6.98 -21.48
N SER A 767 -7.15 -7.31 -21.23
CA SER A 767 -6.54 -8.57 -21.68
C SER A 767 -7.17 -9.77 -20.98
N ASP A 768 -7.31 -10.87 -21.72
CA ASP A 768 -7.70 -12.17 -21.20
C ASP A 768 -6.48 -13.02 -20.80
N GLU A 769 -5.27 -12.50 -20.95
CA GLU A 769 -4.06 -13.16 -20.46
C GLU A 769 -3.99 -13.07 -18.93
N LEU A 770 -3.60 -14.16 -18.28
CA LEU A 770 -3.36 -14.17 -16.85
C LEU A 770 -2.07 -13.42 -16.48
N HIS A 771 -2.03 -12.93 -15.25
CA HIS A 771 -0.86 -12.29 -14.67
C HIS A 771 0.12 -13.29 -14.05
N ILE A 772 -0.39 -14.40 -13.54
CA ILE A 772 0.37 -15.49 -12.92
C ILE A 772 0.22 -16.74 -13.79
N GLY A 773 1.20 -17.64 -13.71
CA GLY A 773 1.13 -18.93 -14.39
C GLY A 773 0.17 -19.89 -13.70
N LYS A 774 0.36 -21.19 -13.97
CA LYS A 774 -0.46 -22.24 -13.32
C LYS A 774 -0.13 -22.37 -11.84
N THR A 775 1.10 -22.01 -11.47
CA THR A 775 1.61 -22.00 -10.11
C THR A 775 2.14 -20.62 -9.76
N GLN A 776 2.30 -20.33 -8.47
CA GLN A 776 2.88 -19.04 -8.02
C GLN A 776 4.34 -18.85 -8.47
N LEU A 777 5.14 -19.92 -8.49
CA LEU A 777 6.60 -19.87 -8.64
C LEU A 777 7.04 -20.41 -10.01
N GLU A 778 6.84 -19.62 -11.05
CA GLU A 778 7.10 -20.07 -12.43
C GLU A 778 8.56 -19.90 -12.84
N LYS A 779 9.07 -20.83 -13.66
CA LYS A 779 10.35 -20.64 -14.38
C LYS A 779 10.16 -20.06 -15.78
N SER A 780 8.97 -20.19 -16.35
CA SER A 780 8.65 -19.66 -17.67
C SER A 780 7.19 -19.26 -17.78
N ILE A 781 6.91 -18.11 -18.38
CA ILE A 781 5.55 -17.61 -18.59
C ILE A 781 5.48 -16.79 -19.89
N GLN A 782 4.28 -16.56 -20.41
CA GLN A 782 4.06 -15.78 -21.62
C GLN A 782 3.22 -14.53 -21.34
N ARG A 783 3.49 -13.46 -22.08
CA ARG A 783 2.66 -12.25 -22.11
C ARG A 783 2.87 -11.51 -23.42
N ASN A 784 1.80 -10.98 -24.01
CA ASN A 784 1.89 -10.08 -25.14
C ASN A 784 2.42 -8.71 -24.70
N LEU A 785 3.21 -8.08 -25.57
CA LEU A 785 3.38 -6.64 -25.51
C LEU A 785 2.03 -5.95 -25.74
N PHE A 786 1.83 -4.81 -25.08
CA PHE A 786 0.73 -3.90 -25.39
C PHE A 786 1.30 -2.52 -25.68
N GLN A 787 1.08 -2.03 -26.91
CA GLN A 787 1.66 -0.78 -27.39
C GLN A 787 3.18 -0.70 -27.13
N GLY A 788 3.88 -1.80 -27.42
CA GLY A 788 5.32 -1.91 -27.31
C GLY A 788 5.87 -2.02 -25.88
N SER A 789 5.06 -2.35 -24.87
CA SER A 789 5.51 -2.54 -23.48
C SER A 789 4.97 -3.82 -22.84
N ALA A 790 5.78 -4.44 -21.98
CA ALA A 790 5.39 -5.49 -21.04
C ALA A 790 6.26 -5.41 -19.78
N LEU A 791 5.88 -6.10 -18.72
CA LEU A 791 6.55 -6.19 -17.43
C LEU A 791 6.64 -7.66 -17.01
N VAL A 792 7.79 -8.05 -16.48
CA VAL A 792 7.96 -9.30 -15.73
C VAL A 792 8.45 -8.98 -14.33
N ILE A 793 7.92 -9.69 -13.34
CA ILE A 793 8.23 -9.53 -11.92
C ILE A 793 8.88 -10.82 -11.44
N LEU A 794 10.15 -10.71 -11.04
CA LEU A 794 10.93 -11.81 -10.49
C LEU A 794 10.93 -11.72 -8.97
N ARG A 795 10.82 -12.86 -8.30
CA ARG A 795 11.02 -13.01 -6.85
C ARG A 795 12.34 -13.72 -6.61
N ALA A 796 13.19 -13.16 -5.76
CA ALA A 796 14.44 -13.81 -5.36
C ALA A 796 14.17 -15.11 -4.59
N GLY A 797 15.08 -16.07 -4.71
CA GLY A 797 15.22 -17.17 -3.77
C GLY A 797 15.99 -16.75 -2.51
N ASP A 798 16.52 -17.73 -1.78
CA ASP A 798 17.20 -17.56 -0.49
C ASP A 798 18.74 -17.65 -0.61
N LYS A 799 19.27 -17.83 -1.83
CA LYS A 799 20.70 -17.92 -2.10
C LYS A 799 21.18 -16.76 -2.96
N PRO A 800 22.18 -15.98 -2.51
CA PRO A 800 22.85 -15.00 -3.36
C PRO A 800 23.44 -15.67 -4.59
N GLY A 801 23.28 -15.04 -5.75
CA GLY A 801 23.79 -15.62 -6.98
C GLY A 801 23.39 -14.88 -8.25
N LYS A 802 23.89 -15.42 -9.35
CA LYS A 802 23.61 -14.93 -10.70
C LYS A 802 22.24 -15.43 -11.17
N ILE A 803 21.40 -14.51 -11.61
CA ILE A 803 20.10 -14.79 -12.21
C ILE A 803 20.13 -14.40 -13.69
N GLU A 804 19.65 -15.26 -14.56
CA GLU A 804 19.55 -14.98 -16.00
C GLU A 804 18.08 -14.93 -16.43
N LEU A 805 17.65 -13.80 -16.98
CA LEU A 805 16.35 -13.62 -17.60
C LEU A 805 16.50 -13.65 -19.13
N LEU A 806 15.85 -14.60 -19.79
CA LEU A 806 15.72 -14.68 -21.24
C LEU A 806 14.32 -14.24 -21.64
N VAL A 807 14.22 -13.34 -22.62
CA VAL A 807 12.95 -12.88 -23.20
C VAL A 807 12.99 -13.13 -24.70
N ALA A 808 12.12 -13.99 -25.20
CA ALA A 808 12.02 -14.35 -26.61
C ALA A 808 10.65 -13.92 -27.17
N GLY A 809 10.62 -13.19 -28.28
CA GLY A 809 9.39 -12.86 -29.00
C GLY A 809 9.16 -13.82 -30.18
N GLU A 810 7.91 -13.97 -30.63
CA GLU A 810 7.61 -14.73 -31.85
C GLU A 810 8.09 -13.98 -33.11
N LYS A 811 8.11 -12.65 -33.06
CA LYS A 811 8.49 -11.78 -34.19
C LYS A 811 9.82 -11.06 -33.97
N MET A 812 10.35 -11.05 -32.75
CA MET A 812 11.59 -10.35 -32.39
C MET A 812 12.65 -11.27 -31.80
N LYS A 813 13.91 -10.98 -32.11
CA LYS A 813 15.07 -11.73 -31.58
C LYS A 813 15.09 -11.71 -30.06
N ALA A 814 15.42 -12.86 -29.48
CA ALA A 814 15.53 -13.02 -28.04
C ALA A 814 16.62 -12.12 -27.43
N LYS A 815 16.37 -11.67 -26.19
CA LYS A 815 17.31 -10.86 -25.40
C LYS A 815 17.53 -11.51 -24.04
N LYS A 816 18.77 -11.46 -23.58
CA LYS A 816 19.17 -11.93 -22.26
C LYS A 816 19.56 -10.74 -21.37
N LEU A 817 19.14 -10.79 -20.11
CA LEU A 817 19.56 -9.91 -19.03
C LEU A 817 20.17 -10.77 -17.91
N VAL A 818 21.28 -10.31 -17.36
CA VAL A 818 21.93 -10.93 -16.20
C VAL A 818 21.76 -10.00 -15.01
N LEU A 819 21.26 -10.55 -13.91
CA LEU A 819 21.02 -9.89 -12.64
C LEU A 819 21.80 -10.64 -11.56
N ASN A 820 22.01 -10.00 -10.40
CA ASN A 820 22.63 -10.65 -9.25
C ASN A 820 21.81 -10.34 -8.00
N THR A 821 21.59 -11.36 -7.18
CA THR A 821 21.09 -11.20 -5.81
C THR A 821 22.27 -11.13 -4.84
N LYS A 822 22.09 -10.38 -3.75
CA LYS A 822 23.08 -10.25 -2.67
C LYS A 822 22.60 -10.88 -1.38
#